data_AF-A0A6S7F740-F1
#
_entry.id   AF-A0A6S7F740-F1
#
_cell.length_a   1.000
_cell.length_b   1.000
_cell.length_c   1.000
_cell.angle_alpha   90.00
_cell.angle_beta   90.00
_cell.angle_gamma   90.00
#
_symmetry.space_group_name_H-M   'P 1'
#
loop_
_entity.id
_entity.type
_entity.pdbx_description
1 polymer ?
#
loop_
_entity_poly.entity_id
_entity_poly.type
_entity_poly.pdbx_seq_one_letter_code
_entity_poly.pdbx_strand_id
1 'polypeptide(L)'
;MFDTVLIANRGEIAVRAIRTLKRLGIRSVAVYSDPDRNAAHVRAADVAVALGGDKAADSYLRMDLLLAAAREHGAQAIYPGYGFLSESADFAQACEAAGIAFVGPTPLQIREFGLKHRSRELAAEAGVPMTPGTGLLGSLGEALSQAERIGYPVMLKSTAGGGGIGLSRCENEAELTAAFDSVQRMGEHFFSDGGAFIERYVENARHVEVQIFGDGAGRVLALGERDCSVQRRNQKVIEETPAPLLPAATRAALLDAAVRLGTTVNYRSAGTVEFIYDPARDSFYFLEVNTRLQVEHPVTEAVTGLDLVECMLRVAAGEPLDYAAMSRAPQGAAIEVRLYAEDPLRQFQPSPGMLTEVSFPDGVRVDGWVETGTDVPAFYDPMLAKLIVHADTREAALDKLSAALARTRLHGIATNLDYLRQIVDDARFRAGELSTRFLDSFAYRPAAIEVLVAGTYTSVQDYPGRVGYWDIGVPPSGPMDDYAFRMANRIVGNAADAAGIEATLVGPTLRFHGDAIVALTGAACEATLDGEPVPMWAPVAVRSGQVLATGRALSGCRSYLAVRNGLDVPVYLGSRSTFALGQFGGHAGRTLRVGDMLPLVRPGLAEAAPAVSEPQAAPAGLIPAYGNAWEIGVLYGPHGAPDFFQPEAIDAFFAADWEVHYNSNRLGVRLIGPKPTWAREDGGEAGLHPSNIHDCEYAIGSINFTGDSPVILTRDGPSLGGFVCPVTIARAELWKVGQVKPGDRIRFVRMDYRQAVALEAAQDRCVAELAPPVQAGPDQAPVATAVAEPIVAALPAQGARPSVSYRQAGDGYLLLEYGDNVLDLALRMRIHLLMEALNADPIGGVQELSPGVRSLQIRYDSRVILQGELIERLLRIEAGLADVATLKVPTRVVYLPMAFEDSATLGAVQRYQETVRASAPWLPNNVDFIQRINGLASRKQVRDIVFDASYLIMGLGDVYLGAPCAVPIDPRHRLLTSKYNPARTYTAEGTVGIGGVYMCIYGMDSPGGYQLVGRTLPIWNKFLKNPVFQDGKPWLLRFFDQVRFYPVSEAELDVLREDFREGRATIRIEEEVFDFAAHQRFLAEEADSIAAFQMRQRSAFDAEVALWKSEGAAVEQDAPGPEPDPEVALREGESLVSADMCGNVWKIPVQVGQSVSAGDTLVVVEAMKMELSVIAPAAGTVAAIRCVPGKPVNAGDPLIVLAEDVACPVA
;
A
#
# COMPACT_ATOMS: atom_id res chain seq x y z
N MET A 1 32.59 17.58 -26.87
CA MET A 1 31.59 17.01 -25.95
C MET A 1 30.22 17.51 -26.39
N PHE A 2 29.15 16.79 -26.09
CA PHE A 2 27.77 17.23 -26.39
C PHE A 2 27.22 18.15 -25.30
N ASP A 3 26.32 19.05 -25.68
CA ASP A 3 25.58 19.92 -24.76
C ASP A 3 24.24 19.28 -24.33
N THR A 4 23.60 18.53 -25.23
CA THR A 4 22.31 17.87 -24.97
C THR A 4 22.27 16.47 -25.59
N VAL A 5 21.85 15.48 -24.80
CA VAL A 5 21.74 14.07 -25.20
C VAL A 5 20.35 13.55 -24.87
N LEU A 6 19.71 12.92 -25.84
CA LEU A 6 18.45 12.21 -25.65
C LEU A 6 18.72 10.76 -25.28
N ILE A 7 17.99 10.23 -24.30
CA ILE A 7 18.03 8.82 -23.91
C ILE A 7 16.86 8.10 -24.57
N ALA A 8 17.14 7.25 -25.55
CA ALA A 8 16.14 6.43 -26.25
C ALA A 8 15.87 5.11 -25.49
N ASN A 9 15.58 5.23 -24.19
CA ASN A 9 15.36 4.08 -23.29
C ASN A 9 14.56 4.52 -22.04
N ARG A 10 14.27 3.56 -21.16
CA ARG A 10 13.53 3.73 -19.91
C ARG A 10 14.26 3.08 -18.73
N GLY A 11 13.65 3.13 -17.55
CA GLY A 11 14.05 2.31 -16.40
C GLY A 11 15.46 2.61 -15.90
N GLU A 12 16.15 1.58 -15.43
CA GLU A 12 17.44 1.66 -14.75
C GLU A 12 18.56 2.18 -15.64
N ILE A 13 18.60 1.80 -16.93
CA ILE A 13 19.66 2.23 -17.84
C ILE A 13 19.52 3.71 -18.19
N ALA A 14 18.28 4.20 -18.28
CA ALA A 14 18.03 5.62 -18.47
C ALA A 14 18.46 6.42 -17.24
N VAL A 15 18.11 5.97 -16.03
CA VAL A 15 18.57 6.59 -14.77
C VAL A 15 20.11 6.60 -14.71
N ARG A 16 20.76 5.47 -15.02
CA ARG A 16 22.23 5.34 -15.01
C ARG A 16 22.88 6.32 -16.00
N ALA A 17 22.32 6.46 -17.20
CA ALA A 17 22.83 7.39 -18.20
C ALA A 17 22.69 8.85 -17.75
N ILE A 18 21.51 9.22 -17.22
CA ILE A 18 21.24 10.57 -16.69
C ILE A 18 22.23 10.95 -15.58
N ARG A 19 22.57 10.02 -14.66
CA ARG A 19 23.60 10.28 -13.63
C ARG A 19 24.95 10.68 -14.24
N THR A 20 25.36 10.02 -15.32
CA THR A 20 26.60 10.33 -16.05
C THR A 20 26.51 11.68 -16.74
N LEU A 21 25.43 11.93 -17.47
CA LEU A 21 25.20 13.19 -18.18
C LEU A 21 25.22 14.38 -17.21
N LYS A 22 24.53 14.26 -16.06
CA LYS A 22 24.52 15.27 -15.00
C LYS A 22 25.91 15.54 -14.43
N ARG A 23 26.71 14.50 -14.16
CA ARG A 23 28.11 14.64 -13.71
C ARG A 23 28.98 15.37 -14.73
N LEU A 24 28.73 15.14 -16.02
CA LEU A 24 29.44 15.78 -17.12
C LEU A 24 28.90 17.17 -17.48
N GLY A 25 27.83 17.64 -16.84
CA GLY A 25 27.18 18.92 -17.15
C GLY A 25 26.41 18.92 -18.49
N ILE A 26 26.03 17.75 -18.99
CA ILE A 26 25.30 17.57 -20.24
C ILE A 26 23.80 17.52 -19.94
N ARG A 27 23.00 18.31 -20.66
CA ARG A 27 21.54 18.32 -20.53
C ARG A 27 20.96 17.00 -21.03
N SER A 28 20.12 16.38 -20.23
CA SER A 28 19.47 15.10 -20.50
C SER A 28 18.03 15.28 -20.97
N VAL A 29 17.65 14.54 -22.02
CA VAL A 29 16.26 14.47 -22.51
C VAL A 29 15.78 13.02 -22.35
N ALA A 30 14.87 12.79 -21.41
CA ALA A 30 14.17 11.53 -21.26
C ALA A 30 12.95 11.48 -22.18
N VAL A 31 12.59 10.27 -22.61
CA VAL A 31 11.32 9.98 -23.27
C VAL A 31 10.53 8.99 -22.42
N TYR A 32 9.20 9.04 -22.49
CA TYR A 32 8.37 8.13 -21.70
C TYR A 32 7.04 7.79 -22.38
N SER A 33 6.59 6.56 -22.15
CA SER A 33 5.23 6.10 -22.43
C SER A 33 4.28 6.49 -21.31
N ASP A 34 2.97 6.34 -21.50
CA ASP A 34 1.99 6.73 -20.49
C ASP A 34 2.17 6.02 -19.13
N PRO A 35 2.45 4.71 -19.06
CA PRO A 35 2.76 4.02 -17.81
C PRO A 35 4.04 4.50 -17.10
N ASP A 36 5.00 5.04 -17.84
CA ASP A 36 6.29 5.50 -17.30
C ASP A 36 6.31 6.99 -16.92
N ARG A 37 5.17 7.69 -17.02
CA ARG A 37 5.05 9.12 -16.71
C ARG A 37 5.60 9.50 -15.33
N ASN A 38 5.50 8.58 -14.38
CA ASN A 38 5.98 8.74 -13.00
C ASN A 38 7.21 7.86 -12.70
N ALA A 39 7.97 7.43 -13.73
CA ALA A 39 9.19 6.67 -13.52
C ALA A 39 10.37 7.56 -13.10
N ALA A 40 11.38 6.97 -12.45
CA ALA A 40 12.53 7.73 -11.93
C ALA A 40 13.34 8.43 -13.03
N HIS A 41 13.44 7.87 -14.24
CA HIS A 41 14.19 8.51 -15.34
C HIS A 41 13.51 9.78 -15.84
N VAL A 42 12.18 9.86 -15.75
CA VAL A 42 11.40 11.06 -16.07
C VAL A 42 11.69 12.18 -15.07
N ARG A 43 11.67 11.85 -13.77
CA ARG A 43 11.99 12.82 -12.70
C ARG A 43 13.45 13.26 -12.70
N ALA A 44 14.37 12.36 -13.08
CA ALA A 44 15.81 12.62 -12.99
C ALA A 44 16.34 13.49 -14.14
N ALA A 45 15.68 13.51 -15.29
CA ALA A 45 16.13 14.22 -16.49
C ALA A 45 15.82 15.73 -16.42
N ASP A 46 16.58 16.53 -17.20
CA ASP A 46 16.35 17.97 -17.32
C ASP A 46 15.10 18.30 -18.17
N VAL A 47 14.77 17.40 -19.10
CA VAL A 47 13.58 17.44 -19.95
C VAL A 47 13.00 16.05 -20.05
N ALA A 48 11.67 15.95 -20.03
CA ALA A 48 10.97 14.71 -20.31
C ALA A 48 9.91 14.91 -21.40
N VAL A 49 9.86 13.99 -22.37
CA VAL A 49 8.96 14.06 -23.53
C VAL A 49 8.03 12.85 -23.53
N ALA A 50 6.72 13.13 -23.52
CA ALA A 50 5.71 12.09 -23.66
C ALA A 50 5.70 11.56 -25.11
N LEU A 51 5.88 10.25 -25.27
CA LEU A 51 5.67 9.54 -26.54
C LEU A 51 4.19 9.12 -26.70
N GLY A 52 3.50 8.93 -25.57
CA GLY A 52 2.15 8.38 -25.50
C GLY A 52 2.11 6.85 -25.69
N GLY A 53 0.94 6.26 -25.43
CA GLY A 53 0.69 4.84 -25.58
C GLY A 53 1.28 3.99 -24.45
N ASP A 54 0.84 2.73 -24.38
CA ASP A 54 1.18 1.82 -23.27
C ASP A 54 2.25 0.79 -23.65
N LYS A 55 2.34 0.41 -24.93
CA LYS A 55 3.23 -0.65 -25.40
C LYS A 55 4.52 -0.11 -25.99
N ALA A 56 5.56 -0.93 -26.01
CA ALA A 56 6.85 -0.59 -26.61
C ALA A 56 6.71 -0.20 -28.10
N ALA A 57 5.85 -0.90 -28.86
CA ALA A 57 5.60 -0.64 -30.28
C ALA A 57 4.95 0.73 -30.55
N ASP A 58 4.19 1.25 -29.59
CA ASP A 58 3.50 2.53 -29.69
C ASP A 58 4.42 3.69 -29.25
N SER A 59 5.49 3.40 -28.51
CA SER A 59 6.35 4.37 -27.82
C SER A 59 7.84 4.17 -28.13
N TYR A 60 8.59 3.45 -27.28
CA TYR A 60 10.05 3.34 -27.32
C TYR A 60 10.64 2.72 -28.61
N LEU A 61 9.83 2.02 -29.42
CA LEU A 61 10.22 1.49 -30.74
C LEU A 61 9.89 2.44 -31.90
N ARG A 62 9.25 3.59 -31.65
CA ARG A 62 8.88 4.58 -32.66
C ARG A 62 10.03 5.52 -32.98
N MET A 63 10.85 5.11 -33.95
CA MET A 63 12.00 5.89 -34.45
C MET A 63 11.62 7.33 -34.83
N ASP A 64 10.44 7.51 -35.43
CA ASP A 64 9.94 8.82 -35.86
C ASP A 64 9.67 9.75 -34.69
N LEU A 65 9.07 9.25 -33.60
CA LEU A 65 8.82 10.03 -32.38
C LEU A 65 10.13 10.38 -31.67
N LEU A 66 11.08 9.44 -31.58
CA LEU A 66 12.37 9.69 -30.94
C LEU A 66 13.21 10.73 -31.69
N LEU A 67 13.24 10.66 -33.03
CA LEU A 67 13.93 11.64 -33.85
C LEU A 67 13.23 13.01 -33.80
N ALA A 68 11.89 13.04 -33.72
CA ALA A 68 11.13 14.28 -33.52
C ALA A 68 11.49 14.94 -32.17
N ALA A 69 11.46 14.18 -31.07
CA ALA A 69 11.83 14.65 -29.74
C ALA A 69 13.28 15.17 -29.67
N ALA A 70 14.21 14.45 -30.31
CA ALA A 70 15.61 14.86 -30.38
C ALA A 70 15.77 16.21 -31.10
N ARG A 71 15.06 16.40 -32.23
CA ARG A 71 15.09 17.66 -32.98
C ARG A 71 14.45 18.81 -32.22
N GLU A 72 13.29 18.58 -31.61
CA GLU A 72 12.54 19.59 -30.85
C GLU A 72 13.37 20.17 -29.70
N HIS A 73 14.14 19.33 -29.00
CA HIS A 73 14.94 19.72 -27.85
C HIS A 73 16.43 19.95 -28.15
N GLY A 74 16.83 19.89 -29.42
CA GLY A 74 18.20 20.17 -29.86
C GLY A 74 19.24 19.13 -29.38
N ALA A 75 18.83 17.88 -29.21
CA ALA A 75 19.75 16.81 -28.83
C ALA A 75 20.75 16.53 -29.96
N GLN A 76 22.04 16.64 -29.66
CA GLN A 76 23.13 16.41 -30.60
C GLN A 76 23.49 14.93 -30.72
N ALA A 77 23.11 14.13 -29.73
CA ALA A 77 23.32 12.69 -29.71
C ALA A 77 22.13 11.95 -29.08
N ILE A 78 21.94 10.69 -29.48
CA ILE A 78 20.99 9.75 -28.89
C ILE A 78 21.76 8.60 -28.26
N TYR A 79 21.58 8.41 -26.96
CA TYR A 79 22.05 7.25 -26.22
C TYR A 79 20.96 6.18 -26.15
N PRO A 80 21.14 5.01 -26.80
CA PRO A 80 20.08 4.00 -26.89
C PRO A 80 20.06 3.02 -25.72
N GLY A 81 21.10 2.97 -24.87
CA GLY A 81 21.23 1.94 -23.84
C GLY A 81 21.27 0.52 -24.43
N TYR A 82 20.41 -0.37 -23.91
CA TYR A 82 20.21 -1.74 -24.41
C TYR A 82 18.72 -2.09 -24.53
N GLY A 83 18.43 -3.08 -25.38
CA GLY A 83 17.04 -3.37 -25.77
C GLY A 83 16.48 -2.27 -26.68
N PHE A 84 15.19 -2.35 -26.99
CA PHE A 84 14.53 -1.43 -27.93
C PHE A 84 15.30 -1.28 -29.25
N LEU A 85 15.77 -0.08 -29.56
CA LEU A 85 16.44 0.28 -30.81
C LEU A 85 17.97 0.25 -30.72
N SER A 86 18.54 -0.24 -29.62
CA SER A 86 20.00 -0.23 -29.40
C SER A 86 20.81 -1.01 -30.43
N GLU A 87 20.23 -2.04 -31.04
CA GLU A 87 20.85 -2.84 -32.11
C GLU A 87 20.10 -2.68 -33.44
N SER A 88 19.33 -1.59 -33.58
CA SER A 88 18.67 -1.26 -34.84
C SER A 88 19.61 -0.47 -35.75
N ALA A 89 20.16 -1.15 -36.76
CA ALA A 89 21.01 -0.50 -37.76
C ALA A 89 20.26 0.62 -38.51
N ASP A 90 18.95 0.45 -38.74
CA ASP A 90 18.13 1.44 -39.42
C ASP A 90 17.91 2.68 -38.56
N PHE A 91 17.75 2.52 -37.24
CA PHE A 91 17.67 3.66 -36.32
C PHE A 91 19.00 4.40 -36.22
N ALA A 92 20.13 3.67 -36.10
CA ALA A 92 21.46 4.27 -36.10
C ALA A 92 21.71 5.07 -37.40
N GLN A 93 21.31 4.51 -38.55
CA GLN A 93 21.42 5.19 -39.85
C GLN A 93 20.51 6.42 -39.92
N ALA A 94 19.29 6.35 -39.38
CA ALA A 94 18.37 7.48 -39.34
C ALA A 94 18.88 8.62 -38.44
N CYS A 95 19.55 8.29 -37.33
CA CYS A 95 20.23 9.27 -36.48
C CYS A 95 21.34 9.99 -37.25
N GLU A 96 22.26 9.24 -37.88
CA GLU A 96 23.38 9.80 -38.65
C GLU A 96 22.88 10.65 -39.83
N ALA A 97 21.84 10.20 -40.55
CA ALA A 97 21.20 10.96 -41.63
C ALA A 97 20.52 12.25 -41.14
N ALA A 98 20.07 12.29 -39.88
CA ALA A 98 19.51 13.47 -39.24
C ALA A 98 20.57 14.40 -38.62
N GLY A 99 21.87 14.07 -38.73
CA GLY A 99 22.96 14.83 -38.11
C GLY A 99 23.03 14.65 -36.59
N ILE A 100 22.43 13.59 -36.05
CA ILE A 100 22.40 13.27 -34.63
C ILE A 100 23.35 12.10 -34.39
N ALA A 101 24.32 12.25 -33.48
CA ALA A 101 25.27 11.18 -33.19
C ALA A 101 24.59 9.99 -32.50
N PHE A 102 24.66 8.81 -33.10
CA PHE A 102 24.25 7.57 -32.44
C PHE A 102 25.36 7.10 -31.50
N VAL A 103 25.08 7.06 -30.20
CA VAL A 103 26.07 6.69 -29.17
C VAL A 103 26.19 5.15 -29.09
N GLY A 104 26.87 4.58 -30.08
CA GLY A 104 27.05 3.13 -30.25
C GLY A 104 27.88 2.79 -31.51
N PRO A 105 27.89 1.52 -31.96
CA PRO A 105 28.56 1.13 -33.20
C PRO A 105 27.96 1.80 -34.44
N THR A 106 28.63 1.69 -35.59
CA THR A 106 28.09 2.21 -36.86
C THR A 106 26.96 1.32 -37.40
N PRO A 107 26.05 1.86 -38.24
CA PRO A 107 24.99 1.04 -38.85
C PRO A 107 25.51 -0.20 -39.58
N LEU A 108 26.67 -0.08 -40.23
CA LEU A 108 27.34 -1.21 -40.90
C LEU A 108 27.78 -2.27 -39.90
N GLN A 109 28.45 -1.88 -38.81
CA GLN A 109 28.92 -2.81 -37.78
C GLN A 109 27.77 -3.55 -37.10
N ILE A 110 26.64 -2.87 -36.86
CA ILE A 110 25.43 -3.49 -36.32
C ILE A 110 24.89 -4.57 -37.27
N ARG A 111 24.85 -4.31 -38.58
CA ARG A 111 24.38 -5.30 -39.58
C ARG A 111 25.32 -6.51 -39.70
N GLU A 112 26.62 -6.26 -39.74
CA GLU A 112 27.65 -7.31 -39.88
C GLU A 112 27.57 -8.34 -38.74
N PHE A 113 27.34 -7.88 -37.50
CA PHE A 113 27.21 -8.78 -36.35
C PHE A 113 25.78 -9.24 -36.05
N GLY A 114 24.75 -8.51 -36.48
CA GLY A 114 23.35 -8.88 -36.29
C GLY A 114 22.90 -10.10 -37.12
N LEU A 115 23.57 -10.37 -38.23
CA LEU A 115 23.32 -11.56 -39.05
C LEU A 115 24.19 -12.73 -38.58
N LYS A 116 23.57 -13.81 -38.10
CA LYS A 116 24.28 -14.98 -37.52
C LYS A 116 25.35 -15.59 -38.43
N HIS A 117 25.04 -15.79 -39.72
CA HIS A 117 26.01 -16.36 -40.66
C HIS A 117 27.20 -15.42 -40.86
N ARG A 118 26.95 -14.12 -41.03
CA ARG A 118 27.99 -13.12 -41.27
C ARG A 118 28.89 -12.91 -40.06
N SER A 119 28.30 -12.84 -38.87
CA SER A 119 29.03 -12.77 -37.60
C SER A 119 29.99 -13.95 -37.41
N ARG A 120 29.55 -15.16 -37.80
CA ARG A 120 30.39 -16.38 -37.74
C ARG A 120 31.49 -16.41 -38.80
N GLU A 121 31.22 -15.91 -40.01
CA GLU A 121 32.25 -15.73 -41.05
C GLU A 121 33.35 -14.79 -40.56
N LEU A 122 32.97 -13.63 -40.00
CA LEU A 122 33.92 -12.67 -39.41
C LEU A 122 34.72 -13.28 -38.25
N ALA A 123 34.07 -14.07 -37.39
CA ALA A 123 34.74 -14.79 -36.31
C ALA A 123 35.77 -15.79 -36.85
N ALA A 124 35.41 -16.56 -37.88
CA ALA A 124 36.32 -17.51 -38.53
C ALA A 124 37.49 -16.81 -39.23
N GLU A 125 37.23 -15.72 -39.97
CA GLU A 125 38.24 -14.88 -40.63
C GLU A 125 39.22 -14.26 -39.62
N ALA A 126 38.72 -13.85 -38.44
CA ALA A 126 39.52 -13.31 -37.33
C ALA A 126 40.28 -14.41 -36.53
N GLY A 127 40.14 -15.68 -36.90
CA GLY A 127 40.75 -16.82 -36.21
C GLY A 127 40.20 -17.00 -34.79
N VAL A 128 38.93 -16.70 -34.56
CA VAL A 128 38.25 -16.99 -33.30
C VAL A 128 37.80 -18.46 -33.30
N PRO A 129 38.06 -19.22 -32.22
CA PRO A 129 37.63 -20.61 -32.13
C PRO A 129 36.10 -20.75 -32.30
N MET A 130 35.67 -21.62 -33.20
CA MET A 130 34.25 -21.91 -33.48
C MET A 130 33.85 -23.25 -32.87
N THR A 131 32.58 -23.38 -32.45
CA THR A 131 32.05 -24.67 -31.98
C THR A 131 32.19 -25.71 -33.08
N PRO A 132 32.74 -26.91 -32.81
CA PRO A 132 32.80 -27.98 -33.80
C PRO A 132 31.40 -28.28 -34.34
N GLY A 133 31.21 -28.06 -35.64
CA GLY A 133 29.89 -28.14 -36.26
C GLY A 133 30.00 -28.36 -37.76
N THR A 134 28.85 -28.28 -38.42
CA THR A 134 28.72 -28.38 -39.87
C THR A 134 28.33 -27.04 -40.48
N GLY A 135 28.48 -26.93 -41.81
CA GLY A 135 27.65 -26.00 -42.58
C GLY A 135 26.20 -26.50 -42.65
N LEU A 136 25.45 -25.94 -43.59
CA LEU A 136 24.12 -26.43 -43.93
C LEU A 136 24.16 -27.91 -44.35
N LEU A 137 23.32 -28.73 -43.72
CA LEU A 137 23.14 -30.15 -44.01
C LEU A 137 22.12 -30.32 -45.13
N GLY A 138 22.48 -31.08 -46.16
CA GLY A 138 21.60 -31.37 -47.30
C GLY A 138 20.69 -32.59 -47.10
N SER A 139 20.94 -33.42 -46.08
CA SER A 139 20.13 -34.61 -45.79
C SER A 139 20.33 -35.12 -44.36
N LEU A 140 19.38 -35.95 -43.88
CA LEU A 140 19.53 -36.68 -42.62
C LEU A 140 20.77 -37.59 -42.65
N GLY A 141 21.06 -38.28 -43.76
CA GLY A 141 22.24 -39.15 -43.86
C GLY A 141 23.56 -38.39 -43.66
N GLU A 142 23.64 -37.16 -44.18
CA GLU A 142 24.76 -36.26 -43.93
C GLU A 142 24.82 -35.82 -42.46
N ALA A 143 23.67 -35.52 -41.84
CA ALA A 143 23.57 -35.17 -40.42
C ALA A 143 24.10 -36.30 -39.52
N LEU A 144 23.73 -37.55 -39.77
CA LEU A 144 24.18 -38.70 -38.98
C LEU A 144 25.70 -38.90 -39.10
N SER A 145 26.25 -38.84 -40.32
CA SER A 145 27.70 -38.98 -40.55
C SER A 145 28.49 -37.87 -39.87
N GLN A 146 28.00 -36.63 -39.95
CA GLN A 146 28.66 -35.50 -39.29
C GLN A 146 28.54 -35.57 -37.77
N ALA A 147 27.42 -36.06 -37.24
CA ALA A 147 27.22 -36.23 -35.80
C ALA A 147 28.17 -37.28 -35.23
N GLU A 148 28.45 -38.36 -35.97
CA GLU A 148 29.45 -39.36 -35.59
C GLU A 148 30.87 -38.76 -35.56
N ARG A 149 31.21 -37.90 -36.53
CA ARG A 149 32.50 -37.17 -36.56
C ARG A 149 32.63 -36.15 -35.42
N ILE A 150 31.56 -35.41 -35.13
CA ILE A 150 31.54 -34.37 -34.09
C ILE A 150 31.47 -35.00 -32.70
N GLY A 151 30.85 -36.17 -32.57
CA GLY A 151 30.57 -36.86 -31.32
C GLY A 151 29.30 -36.36 -30.65
N TYR A 152 28.43 -37.28 -30.23
CA TYR A 152 27.22 -36.99 -29.46
C TYR A 152 27.57 -36.58 -28.01
N PRO A 153 26.70 -35.80 -27.33
CA PRO A 153 25.49 -35.18 -27.87
C PRO A 153 25.77 -34.05 -28.86
N VAL A 154 24.91 -33.93 -29.87
CA VAL A 154 24.91 -32.80 -30.81
C VAL A 154 23.64 -31.97 -30.66
N MET A 155 23.73 -30.69 -30.96
CA MET A 155 22.61 -29.77 -31.04
C MET A 155 22.27 -29.55 -32.50
N LEU A 156 21.12 -30.03 -32.94
CA LEU A 156 20.55 -29.75 -34.25
C LEU A 156 19.87 -28.39 -34.22
N LYS A 157 20.20 -27.52 -35.19
CA LYS A 157 19.73 -26.13 -35.25
C LYS A 157 19.22 -25.77 -36.63
N SER A 158 18.18 -24.95 -36.73
CA SER A 158 17.81 -24.30 -37.99
C SER A 158 18.65 -23.02 -38.23
N THR A 159 18.84 -22.63 -39.49
CA THR A 159 19.63 -21.43 -39.86
C THR A 159 19.04 -20.12 -39.36
N ALA A 160 17.71 -20.06 -39.24
CA ALA A 160 17.00 -18.85 -38.86
C ALA A 160 16.45 -18.87 -37.42
N GLY A 161 16.71 -19.93 -36.64
CA GLY A 161 16.19 -20.09 -35.28
C GLY A 161 16.77 -19.08 -34.29
N GLY A 162 15.92 -18.34 -33.58
CA GLY A 162 16.24 -17.47 -32.44
C GLY A 162 15.46 -17.87 -31.19
N GLY A 163 16.01 -17.61 -30.00
CA GLY A 163 15.27 -17.75 -28.73
C GLY A 163 14.81 -19.17 -28.35
N GLY A 164 15.51 -20.22 -28.77
CA GLY A 164 15.14 -21.60 -28.42
C GLY A 164 14.33 -22.36 -29.49
N ILE A 165 13.79 -21.65 -30.49
CA ILE A 165 12.89 -22.23 -31.52
C ILE A 165 13.71 -22.83 -32.66
N GLY A 166 13.42 -24.08 -33.03
CA GLY A 166 14.15 -24.81 -34.08
C GLY A 166 15.49 -25.38 -33.61
N LEU A 167 15.57 -25.76 -32.33
CA LEU A 167 16.76 -26.36 -31.70
C LEU A 167 16.37 -27.69 -31.05
N SER A 168 17.15 -28.74 -31.28
CA SER A 168 16.94 -30.04 -30.63
C SER A 168 18.26 -30.65 -30.21
N ARG A 169 18.37 -31.02 -28.93
CA ARG A 169 19.48 -31.86 -28.43
C ARG A 169 19.22 -33.28 -28.91
N CYS A 170 20.25 -33.92 -29.43
CA CYS A 170 20.22 -35.31 -29.86
C CYS A 170 21.35 -36.03 -29.15
N GLU A 171 21.02 -36.97 -28.26
CA GLU A 171 21.98 -37.78 -27.50
C GLU A 171 22.57 -38.92 -28.35
N ASN A 172 21.87 -39.29 -29.43
CA ASN A 172 22.21 -40.43 -30.27
C ASN A 172 21.57 -40.30 -31.67
N GLU A 173 21.87 -41.27 -32.53
CA GLU A 173 21.39 -41.37 -33.91
C GLU A 173 19.86 -41.41 -34.04
N ALA A 174 19.18 -42.12 -33.13
CA ALA A 174 17.73 -42.29 -33.17
C ALA A 174 17.01 -40.96 -32.88
N GLU A 175 17.50 -40.21 -31.89
CA GLU A 175 16.97 -38.88 -31.56
C GLU A 175 17.26 -37.85 -32.67
N LEU A 176 18.44 -37.89 -33.28
CA LEU A 176 18.76 -37.02 -34.42
C LEU A 176 17.84 -37.29 -35.61
N THR A 177 17.57 -38.57 -35.89
CA THR A 177 16.62 -39.01 -36.91
C THR A 177 15.22 -38.49 -36.65
N ALA A 178 14.73 -38.61 -35.40
CA ALA A 178 13.40 -38.15 -35.03
C ALA A 178 13.26 -36.61 -35.07
N ALA A 179 14.34 -35.88 -34.76
CA ALA A 179 14.34 -34.42 -34.67
C ALA A 179 14.52 -33.71 -36.03
N PHE A 180 15.22 -34.33 -36.99
CA PHE A 180 15.64 -33.69 -38.24
C PHE A 180 14.50 -33.02 -39.02
N ASP A 181 13.47 -33.78 -39.36
CA ASP A 181 12.31 -33.30 -40.12
C ASP A 181 11.45 -32.30 -39.33
N SER A 182 11.47 -32.38 -38.00
CA SER A 182 10.75 -31.44 -37.13
C SER A 182 11.43 -30.08 -37.12
N VAL A 183 12.75 -30.06 -36.94
CA VAL A 183 13.55 -28.82 -36.91
C VAL A 183 13.53 -28.11 -38.27
N GLN A 184 13.61 -28.84 -39.39
CA GLN A 184 13.48 -28.24 -40.72
C GLN A 184 12.09 -27.61 -40.93
N ARG A 185 11.01 -28.33 -40.58
CA ARG A 185 9.64 -27.80 -40.69
C ARG A 185 9.42 -26.57 -39.81
N MET A 186 9.98 -26.56 -38.59
CA MET A 186 9.94 -25.38 -37.73
C MET A 186 10.71 -24.21 -38.34
N GLY A 187 11.88 -24.46 -38.95
CA GLY A 187 12.64 -23.44 -39.70
C GLY A 187 11.81 -22.82 -40.83
N GLU A 188 11.20 -23.65 -41.68
CA GLU A 188 10.35 -23.18 -42.78
C GLU A 188 9.12 -22.41 -42.29
N HIS A 189 8.43 -22.93 -41.27
CA HIS A 189 7.16 -22.36 -40.81
C HIS A 189 7.34 -21.02 -40.09
N PHE A 190 8.37 -20.90 -39.26
CA PHE A 190 8.59 -19.69 -38.46
C PHE A 190 9.47 -18.66 -39.16
N PHE A 191 10.31 -19.07 -40.11
CA PHE A 191 11.35 -18.20 -40.66
C PHE A 191 11.51 -18.27 -42.18
N SER A 192 10.66 -19.03 -42.89
CA SER A 192 10.76 -19.23 -44.35
C SER A 192 12.13 -19.74 -44.82
N ASP A 193 12.87 -20.44 -43.94
CA ASP A 193 14.19 -21.02 -44.21
C ASP A 193 14.30 -22.40 -43.52
N GLY A 194 14.37 -23.46 -44.34
CA GLY A 194 14.44 -24.87 -43.92
C GLY A 194 15.86 -25.42 -43.72
N GLY A 195 16.88 -24.57 -43.77
CA GLY A 195 18.26 -24.98 -43.54
C GLY A 195 18.49 -25.52 -42.12
N ALA A 196 19.21 -26.63 -41.98
CA ALA A 196 19.59 -27.21 -40.70
C ALA A 196 21.10 -27.48 -40.64
N PHE A 197 21.69 -27.36 -39.44
CA PHE A 197 23.08 -27.70 -39.17
C PHE A 197 23.21 -28.32 -37.79
N ILE A 198 24.29 -29.06 -37.52
CA ILE A 198 24.58 -29.59 -36.19
C ILE A 198 25.84 -28.97 -35.63
N GLU A 199 25.83 -28.74 -34.32
CA GLU A 199 27.01 -28.36 -33.54
C GLU A 199 27.19 -29.31 -32.37
N ARG A 200 28.42 -29.46 -31.90
CA ARG A 200 28.69 -30.15 -30.65
C ARG A 200 27.91 -29.49 -29.52
N TYR A 201 27.22 -30.29 -28.72
CA TYR A 201 26.60 -29.81 -27.49
C TYR A 201 27.62 -29.87 -26.35
N VAL A 202 27.83 -28.74 -25.66
CA VAL A 202 28.69 -28.65 -24.47
C VAL A 202 27.79 -28.75 -23.24
N GLU A 203 27.83 -29.89 -22.55
CA GLU A 203 26.85 -30.22 -21.51
C GLU A 203 26.95 -29.32 -20.26
N ASN A 204 28.18 -29.07 -19.79
CA ASN A 204 28.47 -28.16 -18.67
C ASN A 204 29.13 -26.87 -19.19
N ALA A 205 28.48 -26.25 -20.17
CA ALA A 205 28.91 -24.98 -20.74
C ALA A 205 28.89 -23.88 -19.68
N ARG A 206 29.94 -23.06 -19.65
CA ARG A 206 29.93 -21.73 -19.05
C ARG A 206 29.72 -20.69 -20.13
N HIS A 207 29.07 -19.59 -19.77
CA HIS A 207 28.93 -18.42 -20.62
C HIS A 207 29.95 -17.39 -20.15
N VAL A 208 31.03 -17.20 -20.91
CA VAL A 208 32.08 -16.21 -20.62
C VAL A 208 32.09 -15.20 -21.74
N GLU A 209 32.04 -13.92 -21.41
CA GLU A 209 31.95 -12.85 -22.39
C GLU A 209 33.03 -11.79 -22.15
N VAL A 210 33.47 -11.11 -23.22
CA VAL A 210 34.52 -10.09 -23.15
C VAL A 210 33.95 -8.73 -23.48
N GLN A 211 34.11 -7.78 -22.55
CA GLN A 211 33.86 -6.38 -22.83
C GLN A 211 34.93 -5.86 -23.79
N ILE A 212 34.54 -5.50 -24.99
CA ILE A 212 35.40 -4.74 -25.90
C ILE A 212 35.00 -3.27 -25.94
N PHE A 213 35.96 -2.41 -26.23
CA PHE A 213 35.73 -1.00 -26.51
C PHE A 213 36.61 -0.57 -27.68
N GLY A 214 35.99 -0.02 -28.72
CA GLY A 214 36.67 0.41 -29.93
C GLY A 214 36.48 1.88 -30.26
N ASP A 215 37.45 2.48 -30.94
CA ASP A 215 37.42 3.91 -31.31
C ASP A 215 36.75 4.19 -32.66
N GLY A 216 36.38 3.16 -33.43
CA GLY A 216 35.88 3.33 -34.79
C GLY A 216 36.96 3.56 -35.85
N ALA A 217 38.22 3.69 -35.45
CA ALA A 217 39.39 3.98 -36.29
C ALA A 217 40.41 2.82 -36.32
N GLY A 218 40.02 1.65 -35.82
CA GLY A 218 40.78 0.41 -35.90
C GLY A 218 41.46 -0.01 -34.61
N ARG A 219 41.39 0.78 -33.53
CA ARG A 219 41.89 0.34 -32.22
C ARG A 219 40.75 -0.20 -31.37
N VAL A 220 40.90 -1.44 -30.92
CA VAL A 220 39.96 -2.11 -30.02
C VAL A 220 40.72 -2.62 -28.79
N LEU A 221 40.14 -2.48 -27.61
CA LEU A 221 40.66 -2.99 -26.33
C LEU A 221 39.66 -3.96 -25.71
N ALA A 222 40.15 -4.98 -25.02
CA ALA A 222 39.36 -5.76 -24.09
C ALA A 222 39.51 -5.17 -22.68
N LEU A 223 38.39 -4.87 -22.01
CA LEU A 223 38.35 -4.28 -20.67
C LEU A 223 38.28 -5.34 -19.55
N GLY A 224 38.21 -6.61 -19.93
CA GLY A 224 38.06 -7.76 -19.04
C GLY A 224 36.93 -8.67 -19.49
N GLU A 225 36.87 -9.85 -18.89
CA GLU A 225 35.80 -10.82 -19.11
C GLU A 225 34.80 -10.88 -17.96
N ARG A 226 33.59 -11.34 -18.24
CA ARG A 226 32.54 -11.60 -17.26
C ARG A 226 32.06 -13.04 -17.42
N ASP A 227 31.73 -13.69 -16.31
CA ASP A 227 31.00 -14.93 -16.32
C ASP A 227 29.52 -14.64 -16.12
N CYS A 228 28.70 -15.09 -17.07
CA CYS A 228 27.25 -14.91 -17.07
C CYS A 228 26.54 -16.27 -17.07
N SER A 229 27.17 -17.31 -16.52
CA SER A 229 26.68 -18.69 -16.61
C SER A 229 25.42 -18.92 -15.77
N VAL A 230 25.17 -18.14 -14.73
CA VAL A 230 23.97 -18.30 -13.89
C VAL A 230 22.76 -17.75 -14.63
N GLN A 231 22.12 -18.63 -15.40
CA GLN A 231 21.01 -18.31 -16.29
C GLN A 231 19.81 -19.21 -16.03
N ARG A 232 18.61 -18.67 -16.25
CA ARG A 232 17.34 -19.40 -16.21
C ARG A 232 16.68 -19.31 -17.57
N ARG A 233 16.48 -20.46 -18.26
CA ARG A 233 15.92 -20.48 -19.63
C ARG A 233 16.61 -19.45 -20.55
N ASN A 234 17.94 -19.40 -20.48
CA ASN A 234 18.82 -18.47 -21.21
C ASN A 234 18.71 -16.98 -20.81
N GLN A 235 18.00 -16.64 -19.72
CA GLN A 235 17.97 -15.30 -19.15
C GLN A 235 19.00 -15.20 -18.03
N LYS A 236 19.93 -14.24 -18.12
CA LYS A 236 20.98 -14.03 -17.12
C LYS A 236 20.39 -13.47 -15.82
N VAL A 237 20.85 -13.98 -14.67
CA VAL A 237 20.34 -13.63 -13.32
C VAL A 237 21.44 -13.08 -12.42
N ILE A 238 22.64 -13.65 -12.50
CA ILE A 238 23.82 -13.27 -11.72
C ILE A 238 25.04 -13.29 -12.66
N GLU A 239 25.87 -12.26 -12.55
CA GLU A 239 27.08 -12.10 -13.35
C GLU A 239 28.25 -11.70 -12.45
N GLU A 240 29.45 -12.19 -12.77
CA GLU A 240 30.65 -11.87 -11.99
C GLU A 240 31.88 -11.62 -12.86
N THR A 241 32.78 -10.79 -12.36
CA THR A 241 34.11 -10.59 -12.93
C THR A 241 35.15 -10.48 -11.81
N PRO A 242 36.36 -11.04 -11.96
CA PRO A 242 36.78 -11.94 -13.03
C PRO A 242 36.02 -13.27 -13.07
N ALA A 243 35.98 -13.93 -14.23
CA ALA A 243 35.40 -15.26 -14.36
C ALA A 243 36.13 -16.26 -13.45
N PRO A 244 35.42 -17.00 -12.56
CA PRO A 244 36.05 -17.88 -11.58
C PRO A 244 36.66 -19.10 -12.27
N LEU A 245 37.70 -19.70 -11.70
CA LEU A 245 38.29 -20.95 -12.21
C LEU A 245 38.65 -20.94 -13.72
N LEU A 246 38.96 -19.77 -14.29
CA LEU A 246 39.39 -19.61 -15.68
C LEU A 246 40.92 -19.45 -15.74
N PRO A 247 41.66 -20.40 -16.34
CA PRO A 247 43.12 -20.35 -16.43
C PRO A 247 43.61 -19.07 -17.11
N ALA A 248 44.74 -18.53 -16.63
CA ALA A 248 45.30 -17.27 -17.13
C ALA A 248 45.64 -17.32 -18.64
N ALA A 249 46.12 -18.47 -19.13
CA ALA A 249 46.42 -18.66 -20.56
C ALA A 249 45.14 -18.59 -21.42
N THR A 250 44.09 -19.28 -21.02
CA THR A 250 42.80 -19.29 -21.72
C THR A 250 42.13 -17.94 -21.68
N ARG A 251 42.17 -17.25 -20.53
CA ARG A 251 41.72 -15.86 -20.39
C ARG A 251 42.44 -14.94 -21.38
N ALA A 252 43.77 -14.99 -21.44
CA ALA A 252 44.53 -14.16 -22.38
C ALA A 252 44.15 -14.46 -23.84
N ALA A 253 43.98 -15.73 -24.20
CA ALA A 253 43.56 -16.13 -25.54
C ALA A 253 42.13 -15.66 -25.90
N LEU A 254 41.22 -15.71 -24.92
CA LEU A 254 39.84 -15.27 -25.05
C LEU A 254 39.73 -13.74 -25.22
N LEU A 255 40.49 -12.97 -24.43
CA LEU A 255 40.58 -11.51 -24.58
C LEU A 255 41.19 -11.12 -25.94
N ASP A 256 42.27 -11.78 -26.36
CA ASP A 256 42.93 -11.51 -27.65
C ASP A 256 41.99 -11.85 -28.83
N ALA A 257 41.26 -12.96 -28.76
CA ALA A 257 40.29 -13.33 -29.78
C ALA A 257 39.17 -12.27 -29.94
N ALA A 258 38.66 -11.74 -28.83
CA ALA A 258 37.64 -10.68 -28.86
C ALA A 258 38.18 -9.37 -29.48
N VAL A 259 39.42 -8.99 -29.16
CA VAL A 259 40.08 -7.81 -29.75
C VAL A 259 40.30 -7.99 -31.25
N ARG A 260 40.81 -9.16 -31.69
CA ARG A 260 41.00 -9.45 -33.12
C ARG A 260 39.69 -9.33 -33.88
N LEU A 261 38.60 -9.92 -33.35
CA LEU A 261 37.28 -9.85 -33.97
C LEU A 261 36.74 -8.42 -34.06
N GLY A 262 36.84 -7.61 -33.00
CA GLY A 262 36.43 -6.21 -33.07
C GLY A 262 37.26 -5.39 -34.06
N THR A 263 38.55 -5.72 -34.20
CA THR A 263 39.47 -5.01 -35.11
C THR A 263 39.11 -5.23 -36.58
N THR A 264 38.58 -6.40 -36.98
CA THR A 264 38.24 -6.69 -38.38
C THR A 264 37.20 -5.75 -38.98
N VAL A 265 36.34 -5.15 -38.14
CA VAL A 265 35.29 -4.21 -38.58
C VAL A 265 35.51 -2.78 -38.08
N ASN A 266 36.71 -2.48 -37.55
CA ASN A 266 37.04 -1.21 -36.91
C ASN A 266 35.98 -0.80 -35.86
N TYR A 267 35.64 -1.72 -34.96
CA TYR A 267 34.51 -1.55 -34.03
C TYR A 267 34.51 -0.19 -33.32
N ARG A 268 33.34 0.43 -33.16
CA ARG A 268 33.15 1.72 -32.46
C ARG A 268 32.33 1.53 -31.18
N SER A 269 32.69 2.21 -30.11
CA SER A 269 31.98 2.23 -28.83
C SER A 269 32.11 0.92 -28.04
N ALA A 270 31.20 0.70 -27.09
CA ALA A 270 31.12 -0.52 -26.28
C ALA A 270 30.44 -1.66 -27.03
N GLY A 271 31.01 -2.87 -26.93
CA GLY A 271 30.44 -4.11 -27.43
C GLY A 271 30.89 -5.30 -26.61
N THR A 272 30.23 -6.43 -26.78
CA THR A 272 30.60 -7.66 -26.07
C THR A 272 30.73 -8.82 -27.03
N VAL A 273 31.82 -9.57 -26.90
CA VAL A 273 32.00 -10.85 -27.61
C VAL A 273 31.72 -12.00 -26.63
N GLU A 274 30.70 -12.78 -26.90
CA GLU A 274 30.25 -13.88 -26.04
C GLU A 274 30.84 -15.22 -26.48
N PHE A 275 31.19 -16.06 -25.50
CA PHE A 275 31.78 -17.38 -25.71
C PHE A 275 31.09 -18.45 -24.87
N ILE A 276 30.98 -19.65 -25.44
CA ILE A 276 30.77 -20.89 -24.70
C ILE A 276 32.15 -21.38 -24.23
N TYR A 277 32.33 -21.60 -22.93
CA TYR A 277 33.53 -22.19 -22.36
C TYR A 277 33.23 -23.62 -21.86
N ASP A 278 34.07 -24.58 -22.24
CA ASP A 278 34.06 -25.98 -21.79
C ASP A 278 35.17 -26.18 -20.74
N PRO A 279 34.84 -26.20 -19.44
CA PRO A 279 35.85 -26.29 -18.38
C PRO A 279 36.63 -27.61 -18.41
N ALA A 280 36.01 -28.70 -18.89
CA ALA A 280 36.64 -30.02 -18.92
C ALA A 280 37.74 -30.10 -19.98
N ARG A 281 37.63 -29.30 -21.05
CA ARG A 281 38.60 -29.25 -22.15
C ARG A 281 39.47 -28.00 -22.14
N ASP A 282 39.23 -27.06 -21.22
CA ASP A 282 39.84 -25.73 -21.22
C ASP A 282 39.78 -25.07 -22.61
N SER A 283 38.59 -25.12 -23.23
CA SER A 283 38.36 -24.66 -24.60
C SER A 283 37.16 -23.72 -24.66
N PHE A 284 37.27 -22.63 -25.41
CA PHE A 284 36.17 -21.68 -25.62
C PHE A 284 35.79 -21.60 -27.10
N TYR A 285 34.54 -21.22 -27.37
CA TYR A 285 33.97 -21.16 -28.71
C TYR A 285 33.10 -19.92 -28.85
N PHE A 286 33.20 -19.23 -29.99
CA PHE A 286 32.39 -18.05 -30.30
C PHE A 286 30.89 -18.36 -30.26
N LEU A 287 30.13 -17.49 -29.61
CA LEU A 287 28.67 -17.53 -29.57
C LEU A 287 28.08 -16.41 -30.42
N GLU A 288 28.28 -15.16 -30.03
CA GLU A 288 27.78 -13.97 -30.72
C GLU A 288 28.53 -12.69 -30.32
N VAL A 289 28.21 -11.58 -30.99
CA VAL A 289 28.62 -10.23 -30.59
C VAL A 289 27.39 -9.41 -30.31
N ASN A 290 27.26 -8.88 -29.10
CA ASN A 290 26.25 -7.87 -28.78
C ASN A 290 26.80 -6.49 -29.17
N THR A 291 26.09 -5.81 -30.08
CA THR A 291 26.52 -4.53 -30.69
C THR A 291 26.13 -3.31 -29.87
N ARG A 292 26.24 -3.42 -28.55
CA ARG A 292 25.75 -2.44 -27.58
C ARG A 292 26.40 -2.64 -26.22
N LEU A 293 26.13 -1.70 -25.30
CA LEU A 293 26.34 -1.92 -23.87
C LEU A 293 25.41 -3.05 -23.37
N GLN A 294 25.83 -3.77 -22.34
CA GLN A 294 25.02 -4.83 -21.70
C GLN A 294 24.59 -4.44 -20.29
N VAL A 295 23.63 -5.19 -19.75
CA VAL A 295 23.04 -4.96 -18.43
C VAL A 295 24.12 -5.03 -17.35
N GLU A 296 24.97 -6.05 -17.44
CA GLU A 296 26.05 -6.44 -16.54
C GLU A 296 27.35 -5.61 -16.69
N HIS A 297 27.35 -4.53 -17.49
CA HIS A 297 28.50 -3.63 -17.57
C HIS A 297 28.98 -3.04 -16.21
N PRO A 298 28.15 -2.85 -15.17
CA PRO A 298 28.60 -2.31 -13.89
C PRO A 298 29.67 -3.14 -13.18
N VAL A 299 29.70 -4.47 -13.36
CA VAL A 299 30.77 -5.27 -12.74
C VAL A 299 32.13 -4.96 -13.36
N THR A 300 32.17 -4.70 -14.68
CA THR A 300 33.39 -4.24 -15.37
C THR A 300 33.78 -2.84 -14.92
N GLU A 301 32.82 -1.92 -14.79
CA GLU A 301 33.10 -0.58 -14.26
C GLU A 301 33.68 -0.63 -12.84
N ALA A 302 33.16 -1.51 -11.99
CA ALA A 302 33.60 -1.62 -10.60
C ALA A 302 35.07 -2.06 -10.47
N VAL A 303 35.52 -3.02 -11.29
CA VAL A 303 36.91 -3.51 -11.24
C VAL A 303 37.89 -2.67 -12.06
N THR A 304 37.43 -1.85 -13.01
CA THR A 304 38.30 -1.01 -13.85
C THR A 304 38.34 0.46 -13.39
N GLY A 305 37.31 0.93 -12.68
CA GLY A 305 37.11 2.34 -12.34
C GLY A 305 36.66 3.20 -13.53
N LEU A 306 36.32 2.59 -14.66
CA LEU A 306 35.84 3.29 -15.85
C LEU A 306 34.34 3.59 -15.73
N ASP A 307 33.91 4.69 -16.32
CA ASP A 307 32.50 4.96 -16.64
C ASP A 307 32.29 4.67 -18.14
N LEU A 308 31.68 3.54 -18.46
CA LEU A 308 31.54 3.09 -19.84
C LEU A 308 30.58 3.97 -20.62
N VAL A 309 29.56 4.55 -19.98
CA VAL A 309 28.66 5.51 -20.63
C VAL A 309 29.43 6.79 -21.00
N GLU A 310 30.30 7.28 -20.13
CA GLU A 310 31.19 8.41 -20.45
C GLU A 310 32.11 8.07 -21.64
N CYS A 311 32.74 6.90 -21.65
CA CYS A 311 33.59 6.47 -22.76
C CYS A 311 32.81 6.45 -24.09
N MET A 312 31.58 5.90 -24.08
CA MET A 312 30.71 5.86 -25.26
C MET A 312 30.36 7.28 -25.76
N LEU A 313 30.06 8.22 -24.86
CA LEU A 313 29.77 9.61 -25.21
C LEU A 313 30.98 10.30 -25.84
N ARG A 314 32.18 10.11 -25.28
CA ARG A 314 33.41 10.72 -25.81
C ARG A 314 33.73 10.22 -27.20
N VAL A 315 33.66 8.92 -27.45
CA VAL A 315 33.93 8.37 -28.78
C VAL A 315 32.90 8.84 -29.82
N ALA A 316 31.62 8.93 -29.43
CA ALA A 316 30.58 9.45 -30.31
C ALA A 316 30.76 10.95 -30.62
N ALA A 317 31.34 11.71 -29.70
CA ALA A 317 31.69 13.13 -29.90
C ALA A 317 32.99 13.34 -30.68
N GLY A 318 33.70 12.27 -31.09
CA GLY A 318 35.01 12.34 -31.74
C GLY A 318 36.14 12.79 -30.81
N GLU A 319 35.97 12.66 -29.50
CA GLU A 319 37.01 12.97 -28.51
C GLU A 319 37.97 11.78 -28.31
N PRO A 320 39.25 12.04 -27.97
CA PRO A 320 40.21 10.99 -27.69
C PRO A 320 39.84 10.22 -26.41
N LEU A 321 40.07 8.91 -26.43
CA LEU A 321 39.91 8.03 -25.26
C LEU A 321 41.18 8.03 -24.39
N ASP A 322 41.01 7.88 -23.07
CA ASP A 322 42.14 7.64 -22.16
C ASP A 322 42.57 6.16 -22.22
N TYR A 323 43.34 5.84 -23.25
CA TYR A 323 43.86 4.48 -23.41
C TYR A 323 44.74 4.03 -22.25
N ALA A 324 45.36 4.95 -21.50
CA ALA A 324 46.19 4.59 -20.36
C ALA A 324 45.32 4.11 -19.18
N ALA A 325 44.17 4.74 -18.94
CA ALA A 325 43.17 4.26 -17.99
C ALA A 325 42.53 2.96 -18.48
N MET A 326 42.10 2.89 -19.75
CA MET A 326 41.42 1.73 -20.32
C MET A 326 42.28 0.47 -20.44
N SER A 327 43.61 0.61 -20.47
CA SER A 327 44.54 -0.52 -20.53
C SER A 327 44.96 -1.04 -19.15
N ARG A 328 44.45 -0.47 -18.05
CA ARG A 328 44.74 -0.97 -16.70
C ARG A 328 44.06 -2.32 -16.50
N ALA A 329 44.77 -3.25 -15.86
CA ALA A 329 44.20 -4.53 -15.50
C ALA A 329 43.06 -4.33 -14.46
N PRO A 330 41.96 -5.09 -14.57
CA PRO A 330 40.92 -5.16 -13.55
C PRO A 330 41.48 -5.43 -12.14
N GLN A 331 40.94 -4.78 -11.12
CA GLN A 331 41.34 -4.92 -9.72
C GLN A 331 40.19 -5.45 -8.86
N GLY A 332 40.48 -6.48 -8.06
CA GLY A 332 39.50 -7.12 -7.19
C GLY A 332 38.50 -7.98 -7.97
N ALA A 333 37.34 -8.22 -7.35
CA ALA A 333 36.21 -8.95 -7.93
C ALA A 333 34.91 -8.18 -7.70
N ALA A 334 34.02 -8.23 -8.68
CA ALA A 334 32.68 -7.66 -8.62
C ALA A 334 31.62 -8.66 -9.05
N ILE A 335 30.48 -8.61 -8.39
CA ILE A 335 29.33 -9.49 -8.64
C ILE A 335 28.08 -8.63 -8.72
N GLU A 336 27.25 -8.87 -9.72
CA GLU A 336 25.94 -8.26 -9.92
C GLU A 336 24.84 -9.31 -9.79
N VAL A 337 23.73 -8.93 -9.16
CA VAL A 337 22.48 -9.70 -9.16
C VAL A 337 21.35 -8.83 -9.67
N ARG A 338 20.43 -9.43 -10.43
CA ARG A 338 19.27 -8.74 -11.02
C ARG A 338 18.01 -8.99 -10.20
N LEU A 339 17.50 -7.93 -9.58
CA LEU A 339 16.24 -7.96 -8.84
C LEU A 339 15.09 -7.72 -9.81
N TYR A 340 14.14 -8.66 -9.85
CA TYR A 340 12.99 -8.65 -10.74
C TYR A 340 11.67 -8.71 -9.95
N ALA A 341 10.66 -8.03 -10.47
CA ALA A 341 9.25 -8.19 -10.13
C ALA A 341 8.70 -9.47 -10.79
N GLU A 342 9.21 -10.61 -10.34
CA GLU A 342 8.80 -11.95 -10.79
C GLU A 342 8.52 -12.82 -9.57
N ASP A 343 7.60 -13.78 -9.71
CA ASP A 343 7.32 -14.78 -8.68
C ASP A 343 8.00 -16.13 -9.00
N PRO A 344 9.10 -16.51 -8.31
CA PRO A 344 9.78 -17.78 -8.55
C PRO A 344 8.90 -19.02 -8.34
N LEU A 345 7.86 -18.94 -7.50
CA LEU A 345 6.92 -20.05 -7.27
C LEU A 345 5.98 -20.28 -8.45
N ARG A 346 5.65 -19.22 -9.19
CA ARG A 346 4.76 -19.27 -10.36
C ARG A 346 5.54 -19.24 -11.67
N GLN A 347 6.63 -20.00 -11.71
CA GLN A 347 7.53 -20.07 -12.87
C GLN A 347 8.03 -18.69 -13.34
N PHE A 348 8.23 -17.76 -12.39
CA PHE A 348 8.69 -16.39 -12.60
C PHE A 348 7.73 -15.59 -13.49
N GLN A 349 6.43 -15.77 -13.26
CA GLN A 349 5.43 -14.88 -13.81
C GLN A 349 5.71 -13.43 -13.34
N PRO A 350 5.65 -12.43 -14.23
CA PRO A 350 5.76 -11.02 -13.84
C PRO A 350 4.70 -10.64 -12.79
N SER A 351 5.12 -9.84 -11.80
CA SER A 351 4.30 -9.40 -10.67
C SER A 351 4.18 -7.86 -10.66
N PRO A 352 3.29 -7.28 -11.49
CA PRO A 352 3.09 -5.84 -11.52
C PRO A 352 2.39 -5.33 -10.26
N GLY A 353 2.54 -4.04 -9.97
CA GLY A 353 1.85 -3.35 -8.87
C GLY A 353 2.76 -2.44 -8.06
N MET A 354 2.19 -1.88 -6.99
CA MET A 354 2.84 -0.88 -6.14
C MET A 354 3.86 -1.52 -5.19
N LEU A 355 5.10 -1.04 -5.22
CA LEU A 355 6.10 -1.32 -4.19
C LEU A 355 5.81 -0.47 -2.94
N THR A 356 5.47 -1.13 -1.83
CA THR A 356 5.14 -0.46 -0.56
C THR A 356 6.33 -0.26 0.36
N GLU A 357 7.45 -0.92 0.08
CA GLU A 357 8.74 -0.67 0.71
C GLU A 357 9.84 -1.01 -0.28
N VAL A 358 10.77 -0.08 -0.49
CA VAL A 358 12.03 -0.29 -1.21
C VAL A 358 13.15 0.23 -0.32
N SER A 359 14.01 -0.67 0.13
CA SER A 359 15.18 -0.34 0.92
C SER A 359 16.40 -1.12 0.43
N PHE A 360 17.48 -0.40 0.17
CA PHE A 360 18.77 -0.96 -0.22
C PHE A 360 19.84 -0.55 0.80
N PRO A 361 20.85 -1.40 1.06
CA PRO A 361 21.91 -1.08 2.02
C PRO A 361 22.90 -0.04 1.47
N ASP A 362 23.46 0.77 2.38
CA ASP A 362 24.57 1.67 2.06
C ASP A 362 25.86 0.90 1.68
N GLY A 363 26.77 1.56 0.96
CA GLY A 363 28.09 1.02 0.62
C GLY A 363 28.10 -0.04 -0.49
N VAL A 364 26.96 -0.18 -1.20
CA VAL A 364 26.74 -1.08 -2.34
C VAL A 364 26.24 -0.23 -3.51
N ARG A 365 26.69 -0.54 -4.74
CA ARG A 365 26.19 0.16 -5.93
C ARG A 365 24.85 -0.44 -6.30
N VAL A 366 23.84 0.41 -6.46
CA VAL A 366 22.50 0.01 -6.91
C VAL A 366 22.10 0.80 -8.14
N ASP A 367 21.94 0.09 -9.25
CA ASP A 367 21.44 0.64 -10.51
C ASP A 367 20.00 0.17 -10.70
N GLY A 368 19.04 1.00 -10.28
CA GLY A 368 17.61 0.73 -10.38
C GLY A 368 16.81 2.00 -10.68
N TRP A 369 15.50 1.84 -10.83
CA TRP A 369 14.56 2.93 -11.13
C TRP A 369 13.38 2.98 -10.15
N VAL A 370 13.35 2.10 -9.15
CA VAL A 370 12.26 1.99 -8.19
C VAL A 370 12.61 2.57 -6.84
N GLU A 371 11.59 3.10 -6.18
CA GLU A 371 11.56 3.60 -4.80
C GLU A 371 10.22 3.24 -4.16
N THR A 372 10.09 3.43 -2.85
CA THR A 372 8.81 3.23 -2.13
C THR A 372 7.73 4.09 -2.79
N GLY A 373 6.61 3.46 -3.18
CA GLY A 373 5.53 4.12 -3.91
C GLY A 373 5.67 4.10 -5.44
N THR A 374 6.60 3.33 -5.99
CA THR A 374 6.67 3.06 -7.44
C THR A 374 5.64 2.01 -7.84
N ASP A 375 4.82 2.31 -8.84
CA ASP A 375 3.94 1.34 -9.48
C ASP A 375 4.67 0.66 -10.64
N VAL A 376 4.84 -0.67 -10.56
CA VAL A 376 5.57 -1.45 -11.56
C VAL A 376 4.59 -1.91 -12.64
N PRO A 377 4.73 -1.45 -13.89
CA PRO A 377 3.77 -1.78 -14.96
C PRO A 377 4.00 -3.19 -15.51
N ALA A 378 2.96 -3.77 -16.11
CA ALA A 378 3.02 -5.10 -16.75
C ALA A 378 3.50 -5.07 -18.22
N PHE A 379 3.80 -3.89 -18.78
CA PHE A 379 3.97 -3.70 -20.23
C PHE A 379 5.39 -3.93 -20.76
N TYR A 380 6.39 -3.90 -19.88
CA TYR A 380 7.81 -3.94 -20.24
C TYR A 380 8.54 -5.06 -19.49
N ASP A 381 9.85 -4.91 -19.34
CA ASP A 381 10.70 -5.77 -18.55
C ASP A 381 10.44 -5.60 -17.03
N PRO A 382 10.43 -6.69 -16.24
CA PRO A 382 10.17 -6.66 -14.80
C PRO A 382 11.38 -6.29 -13.92
N MET A 383 12.52 -5.86 -14.46
CA MET A 383 13.71 -5.56 -13.65
C MET A 383 13.46 -4.32 -12.79
N LEU A 384 13.75 -4.44 -11.50
CA LEU A 384 13.58 -3.39 -10.51
C LEU A 384 14.89 -2.64 -10.28
N ALA A 385 15.96 -3.41 -10.06
CA ALA A 385 17.28 -2.91 -9.75
C ALA A 385 18.35 -3.98 -10.01
N LYS A 386 19.58 -3.51 -10.14
CA LYS A 386 20.79 -4.32 -10.14
C LYS A 386 21.57 -3.98 -8.89
N LEU A 387 21.95 -4.99 -8.13
CA LEU A 387 22.72 -4.82 -6.91
C LEU A 387 24.15 -5.32 -7.16
N ILE A 388 25.12 -4.40 -7.08
CA ILE A 388 26.50 -4.62 -7.50
C ILE A 388 27.45 -4.40 -6.33
N VAL A 389 28.25 -5.42 -6.03
CA VAL A 389 29.29 -5.37 -5.01
C VAL A 389 30.66 -5.48 -5.63
N HIS A 390 31.64 -4.89 -4.95
CA HIS A 390 33.07 -4.98 -5.29
C HIS A 390 33.89 -5.13 -4.01
N ALA A 391 34.91 -5.99 -4.08
CA ALA A 391 35.86 -6.26 -3.01
C ALA A 391 37.21 -6.77 -3.59
N ASP A 392 38.22 -6.90 -2.73
CA ASP A 392 39.57 -7.33 -3.15
C ASP A 392 39.64 -8.78 -3.64
N THR A 393 38.74 -9.64 -3.15
CA THR A 393 38.64 -11.05 -3.57
C THR A 393 37.19 -11.43 -3.85
N ARG A 394 37.00 -12.52 -4.59
CA ARG A 394 35.68 -13.07 -4.89
C ARG A 394 34.92 -13.47 -3.62
N GLU A 395 35.60 -14.09 -2.66
CA GLU A 395 35.00 -14.49 -1.37
C GLU A 395 34.50 -13.27 -0.60
N ALA A 396 35.31 -12.21 -0.52
CA ALA A 396 34.92 -10.96 0.13
C ALA A 396 33.74 -10.29 -0.61
N ALA A 397 33.69 -10.37 -1.94
CA ALA A 397 32.56 -9.88 -2.72
C ALA A 397 31.29 -10.70 -2.45
N LEU A 398 31.38 -12.03 -2.36
CA LEU A 398 30.26 -12.91 -2.01
C LEU A 398 29.70 -12.62 -0.61
N ASP A 399 30.58 -12.43 0.39
CA ASP A 399 30.15 -12.11 1.75
C ASP A 399 29.48 -10.72 1.79
N LYS A 400 30.02 -9.75 1.06
CA LYS A 400 29.42 -8.43 0.90
C LYS A 400 28.05 -8.50 0.18
N LEU A 401 27.92 -9.35 -0.84
CA LEU A 401 26.67 -9.56 -1.57
C LEU A 401 25.61 -10.22 -0.69
N SER A 402 25.97 -11.27 0.04
CA SER A 402 25.07 -11.97 0.96
C SER A 402 24.55 -11.01 2.05
N ALA A 403 25.45 -10.21 2.65
CA ALA A 403 25.07 -9.18 3.62
C ALA A 403 24.17 -8.09 3.01
N ALA A 404 24.43 -7.70 1.75
CA ALA A 404 23.64 -6.69 1.07
C ALA A 404 22.23 -7.19 0.70
N LEU A 405 22.11 -8.42 0.20
CA LEU A 405 20.84 -9.06 -0.09
C LEU A 405 20.03 -9.31 1.18
N ALA A 406 20.67 -9.67 2.29
CA ALA A 406 19.99 -9.81 3.59
C ALA A 406 19.34 -8.50 4.05
N ARG A 407 19.99 -7.35 3.82
CA ARG A 407 19.48 -6.02 4.19
C ARG A 407 18.58 -5.35 3.14
N THR A 408 18.47 -5.93 1.95
CA THR A 408 17.55 -5.42 0.91
C THR A 408 16.12 -5.78 1.26
N ARG A 409 15.19 -4.81 1.17
CA ARG A 409 13.75 -5.03 1.38
C ARG A 409 12.97 -4.54 0.16
N LEU A 410 12.11 -5.41 -0.38
CA LEU A 410 11.20 -5.13 -1.48
C LEU A 410 9.85 -5.77 -1.13
N HIS A 411 8.82 -4.94 -0.95
CA HIS A 411 7.49 -5.39 -0.54
C HIS A 411 6.38 -4.76 -1.38
N GLY A 412 5.21 -5.40 -1.39
CA GLY A 412 4.01 -4.95 -2.11
C GLY A 412 3.65 -5.83 -3.31
N ILE A 413 4.67 -6.43 -3.93
CA ILE A 413 4.58 -7.38 -5.05
C ILE A 413 5.55 -8.55 -4.82
N ALA A 414 5.39 -9.64 -5.57
CA ALA A 414 6.35 -10.74 -5.54
C ALA A 414 7.65 -10.33 -6.24
N THR A 415 8.78 -10.78 -5.70
CA THR A 415 10.11 -10.53 -6.29
C THR A 415 10.96 -11.79 -6.21
N ASN A 416 12.02 -11.83 -7.02
CA ASN A 416 13.02 -12.90 -6.97
C ASN A 416 14.06 -12.72 -5.83
N LEU A 417 13.88 -11.77 -4.90
CA LEU A 417 14.87 -11.45 -3.87
C LEU A 417 15.27 -12.66 -3.01
N ASP A 418 14.30 -13.43 -2.53
CA ASP A 418 14.59 -14.62 -1.71
C ASP A 418 15.25 -15.74 -2.52
N TYR A 419 14.92 -15.83 -3.81
CA TYR A 419 15.56 -16.76 -4.73
C TYR A 419 17.05 -16.43 -4.91
N LEU A 420 17.39 -15.14 -5.08
CA LEU A 420 18.78 -14.69 -5.19
C LEU A 420 19.58 -14.93 -3.91
N ARG A 421 18.98 -14.68 -2.72
CA ARG A 421 19.62 -14.98 -1.43
C ARG A 421 20.07 -16.44 -1.37
N GLN A 422 19.20 -17.36 -1.76
CA GLN A 422 19.50 -18.79 -1.71
C GLN A 422 20.52 -19.23 -2.78
N ILE A 423 20.56 -18.59 -3.95
CA ILE A 423 21.60 -18.88 -4.96
C ILE A 423 22.97 -18.47 -4.45
N VAL A 424 23.10 -17.27 -3.87
CA VAL A 424 24.38 -16.74 -3.38
C VAL A 424 24.93 -17.58 -2.21
N ASP A 425 24.04 -18.21 -1.43
CA ASP A 425 24.41 -19.11 -0.34
C ASP A 425 24.63 -20.58 -0.80
N ASP A 426 24.33 -20.94 -2.05
CA ASP A 426 24.57 -22.29 -2.59
C ASP A 426 26.08 -22.59 -2.63
N ALA A 427 26.47 -23.75 -2.10
CA ALA A 427 27.88 -24.15 -2.01
C ALA A 427 28.57 -24.24 -3.39
N ARG A 428 27.84 -24.63 -4.44
CA ARG A 428 28.38 -24.70 -5.82
C ARG A 428 28.65 -23.31 -6.37
N PHE A 429 27.75 -22.35 -6.11
CA PHE A 429 27.96 -20.95 -6.50
C PHE A 429 29.17 -20.36 -5.75
N ARG A 430 29.25 -20.57 -4.43
CA ARG A 430 30.41 -20.15 -3.62
C ARG A 430 31.72 -20.78 -4.09
N ALA A 431 31.71 -22.04 -4.53
CA ALA A 431 32.89 -22.71 -5.08
C ALA A 431 33.29 -22.25 -6.50
N GLY A 432 32.42 -21.50 -7.21
CA GLY A 432 32.64 -21.11 -8.60
C GLY A 432 32.35 -22.23 -9.62
N GLU A 433 31.60 -23.26 -9.20
CA GLU A 433 31.16 -24.39 -10.03
C GLU A 433 29.92 -23.98 -10.86
N LEU A 434 30.14 -23.10 -11.82
CA LEU A 434 29.08 -22.48 -12.62
C LEU A 434 28.86 -23.21 -13.96
N SER A 435 27.62 -23.20 -14.43
CA SER A 435 27.25 -23.60 -15.79
C SER A 435 25.95 -22.91 -16.22
N THR A 436 25.68 -22.83 -17.52
CA THR A 436 24.40 -22.32 -18.09
C THR A 436 23.18 -23.15 -17.67
N ARG A 437 23.41 -24.28 -16.98
CA ARG A 437 22.40 -25.19 -16.44
C ARG A 437 22.37 -25.19 -14.92
N PHE A 438 23.13 -24.31 -14.27
CA PHE A 438 23.24 -24.23 -12.82
C PHE A 438 21.86 -24.15 -12.15
N LEU A 439 20.96 -23.33 -12.70
CA LEU A 439 19.61 -23.14 -12.17
C LEU A 439 18.61 -24.25 -12.55
N ASP A 440 18.91 -25.12 -13.52
CA ASP A 440 18.03 -26.24 -13.90
C ASP A 440 17.85 -27.24 -12.75
N SER A 441 18.88 -27.37 -11.92
CA SER A 441 18.94 -28.31 -10.78
C SER A 441 18.88 -27.60 -9.41
N PHE A 442 18.70 -26.28 -9.40
CA PHE A 442 18.65 -25.50 -8.17
C PHE A 442 17.29 -25.67 -7.48
N ALA A 443 17.30 -26.16 -6.24
CA ALA A 443 16.10 -26.40 -5.45
C ALA A 443 15.77 -25.18 -4.57
N TYR A 444 14.90 -24.31 -5.06
CA TYR A 444 14.40 -23.17 -4.30
C TYR A 444 13.49 -23.62 -3.13
N ARG A 445 13.73 -23.09 -1.93
CA ARG A 445 12.94 -23.36 -0.71
C ARG A 445 12.28 -22.08 -0.18
N PRO A 446 11.07 -21.74 -0.66
CA PRO A 446 10.37 -20.53 -0.25
C PRO A 446 9.86 -20.63 1.20
N ALA A 447 9.90 -19.50 1.92
CA ALA A 447 9.22 -19.34 3.19
C ALA A 447 8.11 -18.31 3.02
N ALA A 448 7.01 -18.76 2.41
CA ALA A 448 5.87 -17.91 2.09
C ALA A 448 4.56 -18.68 2.23
N ILE A 449 3.47 -17.93 2.42
CA ILE A 449 2.10 -18.41 2.37
C ILE A 449 1.44 -17.84 1.12
N GLU A 450 0.87 -18.70 0.29
CA GLU A 450 0.08 -18.31 -0.87
C GLU A 450 -1.41 -18.28 -0.51
N VAL A 451 -2.08 -17.20 -0.87
CA VAL A 451 -3.54 -17.07 -0.69
C VAL A 451 -4.26 -17.71 -1.88
N LEU A 452 -4.90 -18.86 -1.67
CA LEU A 452 -5.73 -19.52 -2.68
C LEU A 452 -7.14 -18.94 -2.71
N VAL A 453 -7.68 -18.65 -1.53
CA VAL A 453 -8.97 -17.97 -1.32
C VAL A 453 -8.77 -16.93 -0.23
N ALA A 454 -9.20 -15.70 -0.47
CA ALA A 454 -8.95 -14.59 0.46
C ALA A 454 -9.87 -14.57 1.69
N GLY A 455 -11.05 -15.19 1.62
CA GLY A 455 -12.11 -15.00 2.61
C GLY A 455 -12.87 -13.68 2.40
N THR A 456 -13.80 -13.35 3.31
CA THR A 456 -14.67 -12.16 3.17
C THR A 456 -13.90 -10.86 3.41
N TYR A 457 -13.15 -10.79 4.50
CA TYR A 457 -12.33 -9.65 4.86
C TYR A 457 -11.16 -10.11 5.72
N THR A 458 -10.04 -10.37 5.06
CA THR A 458 -8.83 -10.91 5.70
C THR A 458 -7.71 -9.88 5.58
N SER A 459 -7.04 -9.56 6.69
CA SER A 459 -5.99 -8.53 6.74
C SER A 459 -4.86 -8.90 7.68
N VAL A 460 -3.67 -8.37 7.41
CA VAL A 460 -2.53 -8.51 8.32
C VAL A 460 -2.66 -7.48 9.44
N GLN A 461 -2.51 -7.92 10.69
CA GLN A 461 -2.59 -7.06 11.88
C GLN A 461 -1.44 -7.38 12.84
N ASP A 462 -1.08 -6.40 13.67
CA ASP A 462 -0.16 -6.54 14.81
C ASP A 462 -0.74 -5.87 16.06
N TYR A 463 -0.12 -6.10 17.22
CA TYR A 463 -0.54 -5.51 18.50
C TYR A 463 0.62 -4.72 19.11
N PRO A 464 0.40 -3.50 19.65
CA PRO A 464 -0.88 -2.82 19.88
C PRO A 464 -1.44 -2.08 18.65
N GLY A 465 -0.88 -2.31 17.47
CA GLY A 465 -1.20 -1.52 16.28
C GLY A 465 -0.41 -0.20 16.24
N ARG A 466 -0.89 0.73 15.43
CA ARG A 466 -0.27 2.01 15.08
C ARG A 466 -0.60 3.13 16.07
N VAL A 467 0.03 3.09 17.23
CA VAL A 467 -0.21 4.07 18.31
C VAL A 467 0.63 5.35 18.15
N GLY A 468 0.21 6.46 18.76
CA GLY A 468 0.96 7.73 18.80
C GLY A 468 0.65 8.74 17.69
N TYR A 469 -0.48 8.57 16.99
CA TYR A 469 -0.91 9.42 15.87
C TYR A 469 -2.43 9.68 15.85
N TRP A 470 -3.11 9.45 16.98
CA TRP A 470 -4.54 9.68 17.17
C TRP A 470 -4.90 11.16 17.09
N ASP A 471 -4.02 12.04 17.56
CA ASP A 471 -4.11 13.50 17.42
C ASP A 471 -4.05 13.98 15.95
N ILE A 472 -3.49 13.17 15.06
CA ILE A 472 -3.51 13.38 13.60
C ILE A 472 -4.73 12.69 12.95
N GLY A 473 -5.41 11.81 13.67
CA GLY A 473 -6.47 10.94 13.16
C GLY A 473 -5.99 9.78 12.31
N VAL A 474 -4.84 9.22 12.67
CA VAL A 474 -4.42 7.92 12.19
C VAL A 474 -4.87 6.88 13.23
N PRO A 475 -5.76 5.94 12.85
CA PRO A 475 -6.20 4.93 13.79
C PRO A 475 -5.11 3.89 14.07
N PRO A 476 -5.14 3.25 15.26
CA PRO A 476 -4.19 2.19 15.57
C PRO A 476 -4.38 0.97 14.68
N SER A 477 -5.59 0.73 14.18
CA SER A 477 -5.91 -0.56 13.58
C SER A 477 -5.57 -1.69 14.56
N GLY A 478 -4.80 -2.68 14.15
CA GLY A 478 -4.56 -3.86 14.96
C GLY A 478 -5.78 -4.78 15.01
N PRO A 479 -5.69 -5.86 15.78
CA PRO A 479 -6.78 -6.82 15.91
C PRO A 479 -7.99 -6.19 16.60
N MET A 480 -9.19 -6.47 16.07
CA MET A 480 -10.45 -6.05 16.69
C MET A 480 -10.73 -6.79 18.01
N ASP A 481 -10.33 -8.06 18.08
CA ASP A 481 -10.22 -8.87 19.30
C ASP A 481 -8.74 -9.13 19.55
N ASP A 482 -8.16 -8.26 20.37
CA ASP A 482 -6.75 -8.28 20.72
C ASP A 482 -6.39 -9.38 21.72
N TYR A 483 -7.35 -9.91 22.48
CA TYR A 483 -7.10 -11.03 23.38
C TYR A 483 -6.82 -12.30 22.58
N ALA A 484 -7.71 -12.70 21.67
CA ALA A 484 -7.52 -13.87 20.83
C ALA A 484 -6.26 -13.76 19.97
N PHE A 485 -6.02 -12.59 19.35
CA PHE A 485 -4.81 -12.36 18.56
C PHE A 485 -3.52 -12.53 19.38
N ARG A 486 -3.44 -11.91 20.56
CA ARG A 486 -2.28 -12.04 21.45
C ARG A 486 -2.08 -13.49 21.91
N MET A 487 -3.17 -14.20 22.19
CA MET A 487 -3.13 -15.62 22.54
C MET A 487 -2.63 -16.48 21.37
N ALA A 488 -3.04 -16.21 20.13
CA ALA A 488 -2.53 -16.92 18.94
C ALA A 488 -1.01 -16.79 18.84
N ASN A 489 -0.50 -15.55 18.96
CA ASN A 489 0.94 -15.27 18.97
C ASN A 489 1.65 -15.99 20.12
N ARG A 490 1.10 -15.94 21.35
CA ARG A 490 1.68 -16.63 22.50
C ARG A 490 1.73 -18.15 22.33
N ILE A 491 0.70 -18.76 21.74
CA ILE A 491 0.61 -20.21 21.49
C ILE A 491 1.72 -20.68 20.56
N VAL A 492 2.09 -19.90 19.54
CA VAL A 492 3.22 -20.22 18.65
C VAL A 492 4.56 -19.67 19.16
N GLY A 493 4.56 -19.01 20.32
CA GLY A 493 5.74 -18.48 21.01
C GLY A 493 6.30 -17.18 20.43
N ASN A 494 5.51 -16.42 19.69
CA ASN A 494 5.93 -15.17 19.06
C ASN A 494 6.19 -14.04 20.08
N ALA A 495 7.00 -13.07 19.65
CA ALA A 495 7.00 -11.75 20.27
C ALA A 495 5.62 -11.09 20.17
N ALA A 496 5.31 -10.18 21.10
CA ALA A 496 3.97 -9.59 21.22
C ALA A 496 3.55 -8.74 20.01
N ASP A 497 4.53 -8.18 19.29
CA ASP A 497 4.38 -7.33 18.12
C ASP A 497 4.44 -8.10 16.78
N ALA A 498 4.53 -9.44 16.83
CA ALA A 498 4.55 -10.26 15.63
C ALA A 498 3.23 -10.12 14.85
N ALA A 499 3.36 -9.87 13.55
CA ALA A 499 2.22 -9.76 12.66
C ALA A 499 1.55 -11.12 12.42
N GLY A 500 0.22 -11.13 12.44
CA GLY A 500 -0.63 -12.27 12.14
C GLY A 500 -1.79 -11.87 11.24
N ILE A 501 -2.69 -12.82 10.97
CA ILE A 501 -3.84 -12.62 10.09
C ILE A 501 -5.12 -12.52 10.92
N GLU A 502 -5.91 -11.48 10.69
CA GLU A 502 -7.31 -11.36 11.13
C GLU A 502 -8.23 -11.71 9.96
N ALA A 503 -9.18 -12.62 10.17
CA ALA A 503 -10.23 -12.98 9.23
C ALA A 503 -11.61 -12.68 9.81
N THR A 504 -12.50 -12.08 9.01
CA THR A 504 -13.86 -11.72 9.42
C THR A 504 -14.89 -12.59 8.68
N LEU A 505 -15.81 -13.21 9.42
CA LEU A 505 -16.88 -14.12 8.97
C LEU A 505 -16.44 -15.39 8.24
N VAL A 506 -15.74 -15.27 7.11
CA VAL A 506 -15.18 -16.39 6.36
C VAL A 506 -13.69 -16.12 6.18
N GLY A 507 -12.87 -17.02 6.69
CA GLY A 507 -11.43 -16.89 6.58
C GLY A 507 -10.83 -17.51 5.31
N PRO A 508 -9.51 -17.38 5.14
CA PRO A 508 -8.84 -17.72 3.91
C PRO A 508 -8.58 -19.23 3.73
N THR A 509 -8.22 -19.61 2.51
CA THR A 509 -7.55 -20.86 2.18
C THR A 509 -6.12 -20.55 1.77
N LEU A 510 -5.16 -21.14 2.48
CA LEU A 510 -3.75 -20.76 2.46
C LEU A 510 -2.88 -21.98 2.15
N ARG A 511 -2.01 -21.89 1.14
CA ARG A 511 -0.98 -22.91 0.88
C ARG A 511 0.33 -22.48 1.50
N PHE A 512 0.94 -23.37 2.27
CA PHE A 512 2.25 -23.13 2.86
C PHE A 512 3.34 -23.65 1.94
N HIS A 513 4.28 -22.81 1.55
CA HIS A 513 5.39 -23.20 0.69
C HIS A 513 6.65 -23.64 1.47
N GLY A 514 6.65 -23.44 2.78
CA GLY A 514 7.66 -23.93 3.71
C GLY A 514 7.03 -24.50 4.97
N ASP A 515 7.80 -25.25 5.74
CA ASP A 515 7.36 -25.78 7.03
C ASP A 515 7.08 -24.63 8.02
N ALA A 516 6.02 -24.75 8.79
CA ALA A 516 5.57 -23.73 9.74
C ALA A 516 4.92 -24.34 10.99
N ILE A 517 4.83 -23.55 12.04
CA ILE A 517 3.97 -23.82 13.20
C ILE A 517 2.96 -22.68 13.27
N VAL A 518 1.68 -23.03 13.31
CA VAL A 518 0.58 -22.07 13.31
C VAL A 518 -0.33 -22.26 14.51
N ALA A 519 -1.13 -21.24 14.83
CA ALA A 519 -2.23 -21.35 15.78
C ALA A 519 -3.45 -20.57 15.29
N LEU A 520 -4.62 -21.20 15.38
CA LEU A 520 -5.91 -20.58 15.11
C LEU A 520 -6.63 -20.26 16.43
N THR A 521 -7.14 -19.05 16.59
CA THR A 521 -7.89 -18.62 17.79
C THR A 521 -9.06 -17.71 17.39
N GLY A 522 -9.80 -17.19 18.37
CA GLY A 522 -10.98 -16.36 18.16
C GLY A 522 -12.23 -17.20 17.91
N ALA A 523 -13.10 -16.71 17.01
CA ALA A 523 -14.33 -17.36 16.57
C ALA A 523 -14.10 -18.81 16.13
N ALA A 524 -14.91 -19.73 16.67
CA ALA A 524 -14.83 -21.14 16.28
C ALA A 524 -15.12 -21.28 14.78
N CYS A 525 -14.34 -22.08 14.08
CA CYS A 525 -14.49 -22.29 12.64
C CYS A 525 -14.12 -23.73 12.25
N GLU A 526 -14.66 -24.20 11.12
CA GLU A 526 -14.39 -25.53 10.57
C GLU A 526 -13.06 -25.57 9.83
N ALA A 527 -11.97 -25.32 10.55
CA ALA A 527 -10.65 -25.27 9.96
C ALA A 527 -10.12 -26.68 9.65
N THR A 528 -9.52 -26.84 8.46
CA THR A 528 -8.92 -28.09 8.00
C THR A 528 -7.53 -27.87 7.42
N LEU A 529 -6.66 -28.87 7.53
CA LEU A 529 -5.35 -28.96 6.90
C LEU A 529 -5.34 -30.17 5.97
N ASP A 530 -5.27 -29.94 4.67
CA ASP A 530 -5.46 -30.96 3.62
C ASP A 530 -6.77 -31.76 3.79
N GLY A 531 -7.82 -31.10 4.27
CA GLY A 531 -9.14 -31.71 4.52
C GLY A 531 -9.32 -32.33 5.90
N GLU A 532 -8.26 -32.48 6.68
CA GLU A 532 -8.33 -33.01 8.05
C GLU A 532 -8.59 -31.89 9.07
N PRO A 533 -9.53 -32.04 10.02
CA PRO A 533 -9.83 -31.01 11.02
C PRO A 533 -8.59 -30.61 11.85
N VAL A 534 -8.40 -29.30 12.06
CA VAL A 534 -7.32 -28.78 12.92
C VAL A 534 -7.87 -28.25 14.25
N PRO A 535 -7.17 -28.51 15.38
CA PRO A 535 -7.55 -27.92 16.65
C PRO A 535 -7.29 -26.42 16.66
N MET A 536 -8.26 -25.64 17.15
CA MET A 536 -8.02 -24.26 17.54
C MET A 536 -7.36 -24.19 18.93
N TRP A 537 -6.75 -23.05 19.25
CA TRP A 537 -6.10 -22.76 20.54
C TRP A 537 -4.92 -23.68 20.89
N ALA A 538 -4.31 -24.31 19.88
CA ALA A 538 -3.16 -25.19 20.01
C ALA A 538 -2.15 -24.94 18.86
N PRO A 539 -0.85 -25.23 19.07
CA PRO A 539 0.12 -25.18 18.00
C PRO A 539 -0.10 -26.35 17.03
N VAL A 540 -0.15 -26.04 15.74
CA VAL A 540 -0.34 -26.99 14.65
C VAL A 540 0.87 -26.93 13.73
N ALA A 541 1.52 -28.07 13.50
CA ALA A 541 2.61 -28.18 12.53
C ALA A 541 2.04 -28.27 11.13
N VAL A 542 2.56 -27.45 10.22
CA VAL A 542 2.22 -27.42 8.80
C VAL A 542 3.47 -27.71 8.01
N ARG A 543 3.39 -28.64 7.05
CA ARG A 543 4.48 -28.99 6.14
C ARG A 543 4.37 -28.20 4.85
N SER A 544 5.51 -28.00 4.18
CA SER A 544 5.54 -27.45 2.83
C SER A 544 4.61 -28.23 1.89
N GLY A 545 3.80 -27.50 1.12
CA GLY A 545 2.79 -28.00 0.19
C GLY A 545 1.37 -28.12 0.78
N GLN A 546 1.22 -28.16 2.11
CA GLN A 546 -0.09 -28.34 2.73
C GLN A 546 -0.97 -27.09 2.62
N VAL A 547 -2.28 -27.32 2.63
CA VAL A 547 -3.31 -26.29 2.48
C VAL A 547 -4.16 -26.20 3.74
N LEU A 548 -4.11 -25.04 4.41
CA LEU A 548 -4.96 -24.69 5.53
C LEU A 548 -6.20 -23.93 5.03
N ALA A 549 -7.39 -24.47 5.23
CA ALA A 549 -8.65 -23.77 4.99
C ALA A 549 -9.31 -23.45 6.34
N THR A 550 -9.57 -22.19 6.66
CA THR A 550 -10.16 -21.83 7.96
C THR A 550 -11.69 -21.83 7.96
N GLY A 551 -12.32 -21.77 6.80
CA GLY A 551 -13.78 -21.87 6.66
C GLY A 551 -14.57 -20.68 7.27
N ARG A 552 -15.86 -20.90 7.53
CA ARG A 552 -16.80 -19.94 8.12
C ARG A 552 -16.73 -19.98 9.65
N ALA A 553 -16.87 -18.82 10.28
CA ALA A 553 -17.09 -18.68 11.72
C ALA A 553 -18.46 -19.26 12.12
N LEU A 554 -18.48 -20.20 13.04
CA LEU A 554 -19.67 -20.85 13.60
C LEU A 554 -20.25 -20.04 14.78
N SER A 555 -19.39 -19.40 15.56
CA SER A 555 -19.74 -18.52 16.67
C SER A 555 -18.76 -17.34 16.72
N GLY A 556 -19.20 -16.19 17.26
CA GLY A 556 -18.44 -14.94 17.15
C GLY A 556 -18.43 -14.37 15.72
N CYS A 557 -17.37 -13.62 15.39
CA CYS A 557 -17.25 -12.87 14.12
C CYS A 557 -15.85 -12.95 13.49
N ARG A 558 -14.78 -13.03 14.29
CA ARG A 558 -13.39 -12.96 13.81
C ARG A 558 -12.52 -14.09 14.32
N SER A 559 -11.74 -14.68 13.43
CA SER A 559 -10.69 -15.65 13.77
C SER A 559 -9.31 -15.07 13.47
N TYR A 560 -8.31 -15.60 14.16
CA TYR A 560 -6.93 -15.13 14.03
C TYR A 560 -6.00 -16.31 13.76
N LEU A 561 -5.07 -16.10 12.82
CA LEU A 561 -4.01 -17.04 12.49
C LEU A 561 -2.66 -16.40 12.81
N ALA A 562 -1.95 -16.98 13.77
CA ALA A 562 -0.55 -16.68 14.01
C ALA A 562 0.34 -17.74 13.37
N VAL A 563 1.50 -17.32 12.87
CA VAL A 563 2.56 -18.19 12.34
C VAL A 563 3.79 -17.92 13.17
N ARG A 564 4.53 -18.96 13.59
CA ARG A 564 5.75 -18.79 14.39
C ARG A 564 6.74 -17.85 13.68
N ASN A 565 7.31 -16.92 14.44
CA ASN A 565 8.09 -15.73 14.05
C ASN A 565 7.30 -14.59 13.36
N GLY A 566 6.06 -14.81 12.93
CA GLY A 566 5.20 -13.81 12.32
C GLY A 566 5.39 -13.65 10.80
N LEU A 567 4.64 -12.70 10.23
CA LEU A 567 4.71 -12.32 8.82
C LEU A 567 5.71 -11.18 8.60
N ASP A 568 6.55 -11.29 7.57
CA ASP A 568 7.50 -10.23 7.19
C ASP A 568 6.80 -9.25 6.23
N VAL A 569 6.16 -8.24 6.82
CA VAL A 569 5.52 -7.12 6.11
C VAL A 569 6.11 -5.77 6.58
N PRO A 570 6.06 -4.72 5.75
CA PRO A 570 6.61 -3.41 6.09
C PRO A 570 5.97 -2.76 7.32
N VAL A 571 6.78 -1.99 8.04
CA VAL A 571 6.32 -1.11 9.12
C VAL A 571 5.95 0.25 8.52
N TYR A 572 4.72 0.72 8.78
CA TYR A 572 4.25 2.04 8.39
C TYR A 572 3.77 2.80 9.62
N LEU A 573 4.43 3.93 9.93
CA LEU A 573 4.21 4.71 11.16
C LEU A 573 4.27 3.85 12.43
N GLY A 574 5.29 2.98 12.51
CA GLY A 574 5.56 2.18 13.72
C GLY A 574 4.77 0.87 13.85
N SER A 575 3.92 0.49 12.88
CA SER A 575 3.13 -0.74 12.94
C SER A 575 3.00 -1.44 11.57
N ARG A 576 2.81 -2.76 11.61
CA ARG A 576 2.50 -3.66 10.50
C ARG A 576 1.00 -3.82 10.25
N SER A 577 0.15 -3.21 11.07
CA SER A 577 -1.30 -3.33 10.96
C SER A 577 -1.84 -2.74 9.66
N THR A 578 -2.83 -3.39 9.06
CA THR A 578 -3.48 -2.90 7.84
C THR A 578 -4.55 -1.86 8.20
N PHE A 579 -4.43 -0.63 7.69
CA PHE A 579 -5.55 0.30 7.61
C PHE A 579 -6.05 0.37 6.17
N ALA A 580 -7.01 -0.49 5.82
CA ALA A 580 -7.42 -0.70 4.44
C ALA A 580 -8.03 0.56 3.78
N LEU A 581 -8.80 1.33 4.55
CA LEU A 581 -9.41 2.57 4.04
C LEU A 581 -8.31 3.60 3.70
N GLY A 582 -7.30 3.76 4.56
CA GLY A 582 -6.13 4.61 4.30
C GLY A 582 -5.13 4.02 3.31
N GLN A 583 -5.31 2.76 2.92
CA GLN A 583 -4.50 2.02 1.96
C GLN A 583 -3.00 1.94 2.33
N PHE A 584 -2.68 1.67 3.60
CA PHE A 584 -1.31 1.49 4.08
C PHE A 584 -1.19 0.47 5.24
N GLY A 585 0.03 0.03 5.49
CA GLY A 585 0.36 -1.06 6.42
C GLY A 585 -0.04 -2.45 5.91
N GLY A 586 0.31 -3.50 6.65
CA GLY A 586 0.04 -4.88 6.27
C GLY A 586 0.59 -5.27 4.92
N HIS A 587 -0.12 -6.15 4.20
CA HIS A 587 0.23 -6.55 2.85
C HIS A 587 -0.34 -5.56 1.83
N ALA A 588 0.53 -4.74 1.25
CA ALA A 588 0.20 -3.75 0.21
C ALA A 588 -0.90 -2.74 0.62
N GLY A 589 -1.10 -2.48 1.91
CA GLY A 589 -2.10 -1.51 2.38
C GLY A 589 -3.55 -1.97 2.30
N ARG A 590 -3.82 -3.25 2.02
CA ARG A 590 -5.17 -3.75 1.69
C ARG A 590 -5.49 -5.09 2.34
N THR A 591 -6.75 -5.51 2.20
CA THR A 591 -7.13 -6.91 2.45
C THR A 591 -6.43 -7.84 1.46
N LEU A 592 -6.25 -9.09 1.89
CA LEU A 592 -5.64 -10.15 1.09
C LEU A 592 -6.49 -10.45 -0.16
N ARG A 593 -5.82 -10.89 -1.23
CA ARG A 593 -6.40 -11.27 -2.51
C ARG A 593 -5.84 -12.61 -2.96
N VAL A 594 -6.57 -13.27 -3.86
CA VAL A 594 -6.12 -14.53 -4.47
C VAL A 594 -4.79 -14.30 -5.20
N GLY A 595 -3.81 -15.16 -4.90
CA GLY A 595 -2.48 -15.11 -5.45
C GLY A 595 -1.49 -14.21 -4.71
N ASP A 596 -1.90 -13.54 -3.63
CA ASP A 596 -0.95 -12.87 -2.75
C ASP A 596 0.04 -13.86 -2.17
N MET A 597 1.31 -13.47 -2.15
CA MET A 597 2.41 -14.18 -1.50
C MET A 597 2.79 -13.42 -0.23
N LEU A 598 2.60 -14.05 0.93
CA LEU A 598 2.92 -13.49 2.24
C LEU A 598 4.25 -14.08 2.73
N PRO A 599 5.35 -13.30 2.76
CA PRO A 599 6.62 -13.77 3.27
C PRO A 599 6.56 -14.06 4.78
N LEU A 600 7.21 -15.14 5.20
CA LEU A 600 7.40 -15.47 6.61
C LEU A 600 8.69 -14.85 7.13
N VAL A 601 8.69 -14.43 8.41
CA VAL A 601 9.90 -13.97 9.09
C VAL A 601 10.91 -15.11 9.16
N ARG A 602 12.07 -14.91 8.54
CA ARG A 602 13.24 -15.79 8.66
C ARG A 602 14.19 -15.25 9.74
N PRO A 603 14.42 -15.98 10.85
CA PRO A 603 15.37 -15.56 11.87
C PRO A 603 16.74 -15.26 11.26
N GLY A 604 17.29 -14.08 11.55
CA GLY A 604 18.58 -13.61 11.05
C GLY A 604 18.55 -12.83 9.73
N LEU A 605 17.41 -12.75 9.02
CA LEU A 605 17.25 -11.96 7.79
C LEU A 605 16.26 -10.79 7.92
N ALA A 606 15.31 -10.87 8.86
CA ALA A 606 14.30 -9.84 9.08
C ALA A 606 14.59 -9.02 10.35
N GLU A 607 14.12 -7.77 10.39
CA GLU A 607 14.16 -6.91 11.58
C GLU A 607 13.19 -7.35 12.68
N ALA A 608 12.20 -8.19 12.33
CA ALA A 608 11.22 -8.70 13.29
C ALA A 608 11.88 -9.57 14.37
N ALA A 609 11.42 -9.41 15.61
CA ALA A 609 11.91 -10.19 16.73
C ALA A 609 11.60 -11.69 16.53
N PRO A 610 12.57 -12.59 16.76
CA PRO A 610 12.31 -14.01 16.71
C PRO A 610 11.34 -14.46 17.82
N ALA A 611 10.82 -15.68 17.70
CA ALA A 611 10.02 -16.29 18.76
C ALA A 611 10.76 -16.27 20.12
N VAL A 612 10.03 -15.90 21.18
CA VAL A 612 10.54 -15.68 22.54
C VAL A 612 10.25 -16.85 23.49
N SER A 613 9.39 -17.79 23.08
CA SER A 613 9.11 -19.01 23.85
C SER A 613 8.85 -20.22 22.95
N GLU A 614 8.79 -21.40 23.54
CA GLU A 614 8.33 -22.60 22.84
C GLU A 614 6.81 -22.56 22.58
N PRO A 615 6.32 -23.21 21.51
CA PRO A 615 4.89 -23.33 21.25
C PRO A 615 4.18 -24.16 22.32
N GLN A 616 3.00 -23.72 22.74
CA GLN A 616 2.23 -24.37 23.80
C GLN A 616 0.73 -24.13 23.60
N ALA A 617 -0.09 -25.18 23.78
CA ALA A 617 -1.54 -25.05 23.70
C ALA A 617 -2.11 -24.21 24.86
N ALA A 618 -3.15 -23.43 24.59
CA ALA A 618 -3.82 -22.65 25.63
C ALA A 618 -4.65 -23.58 26.53
N PRO A 619 -4.54 -23.45 27.87
CA PRO A 619 -5.46 -24.10 28.80
C PRO A 619 -6.92 -23.72 28.51
N ALA A 620 -7.85 -24.67 28.68
CA ALA A 620 -9.28 -24.44 28.42
C ALA A 620 -9.86 -23.23 29.19
N GLY A 621 -9.37 -22.95 30.40
CA GLY A 621 -9.79 -21.80 31.21
C GLY A 621 -9.39 -20.42 30.65
N LEU A 622 -8.57 -20.37 29.59
CA LEU A 622 -8.20 -19.15 28.89
C LEU A 622 -8.97 -18.91 27.60
N ILE A 623 -9.75 -19.90 27.15
CA ILE A 623 -10.50 -19.84 25.89
C ILE A 623 -11.83 -19.13 26.15
N PRO A 624 -12.12 -17.99 25.51
CA PRO A 624 -13.39 -17.30 25.70
C PRO A 624 -14.56 -18.06 25.09
N ALA A 625 -15.74 -17.88 25.66
CA ALA A 625 -17.00 -18.35 25.07
C ALA A 625 -17.58 -17.25 24.17
N TYR A 626 -17.90 -17.59 22.92
CA TYR A 626 -18.50 -16.67 21.96
C TYR A 626 -19.99 -16.98 21.80
N GLY A 627 -20.85 -16.05 22.21
CA GLY A 627 -22.31 -16.15 22.14
C GLY A 627 -22.93 -15.22 21.10
N ASN A 628 -24.24 -15.04 21.19
CA ASN A 628 -25.02 -14.02 20.47
C ASN A 628 -25.60 -12.95 21.42
N ALA A 629 -25.41 -13.11 22.72
CA ALA A 629 -25.77 -12.16 23.77
C ALA A 629 -24.51 -11.85 24.58
N TRP A 630 -24.23 -10.57 24.76
CA TRP A 630 -22.97 -10.08 25.30
C TRP A 630 -23.23 -9.12 26.47
N GLU A 631 -22.55 -9.36 27.58
CA GLU A 631 -22.39 -8.35 28.63
C GLU A 631 -21.03 -7.68 28.46
N ILE A 632 -21.02 -6.37 28.25
CA ILE A 632 -19.81 -5.59 27.98
C ILE A 632 -19.63 -4.53 29.06
N GLY A 633 -18.51 -4.61 29.77
CA GLY A 633 -18.12 -3.68 30.82
C GLY A 633 -17.74 -2.30 30.28
N VAL A 634 -18.37 -1.25 30.81
CA VAL A 634 -18.14 0.15 30.40
C VAL A 634 -17.96 1.06 31.61
N LEU A 635 -17.17 2.11 31.42
CA LEU A 635 -17.03 3.22 32.35
C LEU A 635 -17.98 4.35 31.94
N TYR A 636 -18.61 4.98 32.93
CA TYR A 636 -19.55 6.09 32.69
C TYR A 636 -18.80 7.41 32.47
N GLY A 637 -19.13 8.12 31.38
CA GLY A 637 -18.43 9.30 30.88
C GLY A 637 -17.89 9.11 29.45
N PRO A 638 -17.49 10.20 28.77
CA PRO A 638 -17.34 11.55 29.33
C PRO A 638 -18.63 12.38 29.40
N HIS A 639 -19.60 12.15 28.51
CA HIS A 639 -20.76 13.02 28.29
C HIS A 639 -22.06 12.39 28.84
N GLY A 640 -22.20 12.33 30.17
CA GLY A 640 -23.38 11.79 30.83
C GLY A 640 -24.46 12.83 31.18
N ALA A 641 -25.40 12.41 32.04
CA ALA A 641 -26.34 13.28 32.74
C ALA A 641 -25.66 14.03 33.92
N PRO A 642 -26.15 15.23 34.30
CA PRO A 642 -27.32 15.92 33.74
C PRO A 642 -26.99 16.86 32.56
N ASP A 643 -25.73 16.99 32.17
CA ASP A 643 -25.28 18.02 31.22
C ASP A 643 -25.84 17.81 29.80
N PHE A 644 -25.85 16.55 29.34
CA PHE A 644 -26.19 16.21 27.95
C PHE A 644 -27.43 15.32 27.85
N PHE A 645 -27.59 14.40 28.78
CA PHE A 645 -28.70 13.45 28.85
C PHE A 645 -29.53 13.69 30.09
N GLN A 646 -30.83 13.39 30.02
CA GLN A 646 -31.63 13.27 31.24
C GLN A 646 -31.19 12.03 32.03
N PRO A 647 -31.22 12.03 33.37
CA PRO A 647 -30.86 10.86 34.18
C PRO A 647 -31.57 9.57 33.77
N GLU A 648 -32.85 9.65 33.42
CA GLU A 648 -33.67 8.50 33.00
C GLU A 648 -33.20 7.92 31.66
N ALA A 649 -32.64 8.74 30.76
CA ALA A 649 -32.06 8.26 29.51
C ALA A 649 -30.83 7.38 29.76
N ILE A 650 -30.01 7.74 30.74
CA ILE A 650 -28.83 6.97 31.14
C ILE A 650 -29.27 5.66 31.79
N ASP A 651 -30.29 5.67 32.65
CA ASP A 651 -30.81 4.44 33.24
C ASP A 651 -31.41 3.50 32.18
N ALA A 652 -32.16 4.05 31.22
CA ALA A 652 -32.68 3.30 30.07
C ALA A 652 -31.55 2.73 29.21
N PHE A 653 -30.45 3.47 29.01
CA PHE A 653 -29.29 3.01 28.25
C PHE A 653 -28.67 1.73 28.86
N PHE A 654 -28.51 1.67 30.17
CA PHE A 654 -27.95 0.50 30.87
C PHE A 654 -28.93 -0.66 31.03
N ALA A 655 -30.24 -0.39 31.06
CA ALA A 655 -31.26 -1.43 31.14
C ALA A 655 -31.49 -2.14 29.78
N ALA A 656 -31.26 -1.43 28.67
CA ALA A 656 -31.56 -1.91 27.32
C ALA A 656 -30.66 -3.07 26.86
N ASP A 657 -31.26 -3.96 26.07
CA ASP A 657 -30.53 -4.86 25.18
C ASP A 657 -30.40 -4.17 23.82
N TRP A 658 -29.17 -3.80 23.45
CA TRP A 658 -28.85 -3.16 22.19
C TRP A 658 -28.59 -4.21 21.11
N GLU A 659 -29.23 -4.09 19.96
CA GLU A 659 -29.01 -4.99 18.82
C GLU A 659 -27.94 -4.43 17.89
N VAL A 660 -27.03 -5.28 17.43
CA VAL A 660 -25.99 -4.89 16.47
C VAL A 660 -26.59 -4.76 15.07
N HIS A 661 -26.51 -3.56 14.50
CA HIS A 661 -26.99 -3.28 13.15
C HIS A 661 -26.07 -3.87 12.08
N TYR A 662 -26.62 -4.22 10.90
CA TYR A 662 -25.86 -4.70 9.75
C TYR A 662 -24.80 -3.73 9.18
N ASN A 663 -24.85 -2.44 9.54
CA ASN A 663 -23.90 -1.41 9.07
C ASN A 663 -22.74 -1.25 10.06
N SER A 664 -22.14 -2.38 10.43
CA SER A 664 -21.07 -2.49 11.42
C SER A 664 -19.81 -3.07 10.78
N ASN A 665 -18.66 -2.45 11.03
CA ASN A 665 -17.35 -2.90 10.55
C ASN A 665 -16.22 -2.38 11.46
N ARG A 666 -14.96 -2.47 11.02
CA ARG A 666 -13.80 -2.02 11.81
C ARG A 666 -13.79 -0.52 12.12
N LEU A 667 -14.53 0.30 11.36
CA LEU A 667 -14.68 1.74 11.62
C LEU A 667 -15.62 2.00 12.82
N GLY A 668 -16.57 1.10 13.04
CA GLY A 668 -17.50 1.19 14.16
C GLY A 668 -18.63 0.19 14.08
N VAL A 669 -19.16 -0.18 15.24
CA VAL A 669 -20.27 -1.12 15.41
C VAL A 669 -21.53 -0.33 15.76
N ARG A 670 -22.47 -0.28 14.83
CA ARG A 670 -23.71 0.50 14.97
C ARG A 670 -24.75 -0.30 15.75
N LEU A 671 -25.52 0.39 16.58
CA LEU A 671 -26.47 -0.23 17.50
C LEU A 671 -27.90 0.26 17.23
N ILE A 672 -28.86 -0.62 17.49
CA ILE A 672 -30.30 -0.36 17.47
C ILE A 672 -30.79 -0.52 18.91
N GLY A 673 -31.54 0.46 19.40
CA GLY A 673 -32.08 0.45 20.76
C GLY A 673 -32.90 1.71 21.06
N PRO A 674 -33.13 2.02 22.35
CA PRO A 674 -33.96 3.13 22.75
C PRO A 674 -33.38 4.48 22.31
N LYS A 675 -34.25 5.41 21.93
CA LYS A 675 -33.86 6.80 21.66
C LYS A 675 -33.57 7.52 22.98
N PRO A 676 -32.50 8.32 23.06
CA PRO A 676 -32.19 9.08 24.26
C PRO A 676 -33.15 10.26 24.44
N THR A 677 -33.33 10.70 25.68
CA THR A 677 -33.89 12.03 25.99
C THR A 677 -32.76 12.98 26.39
N TRP A 678 -32.78 14.17 25.79
CA TRP A 678 -31.70 15.14 25.87
C TRP A 678 -31.93 16.17 26.99
N ALA A 679 -30.85 16.65 27.60
CA ALA A 679 -30.89 17.71 28.61
C ALA A 679 -30.94 19.14 28.03
N ARG A 680 -30.77 19.24 26.71
CA ARG A 680 -30.68 20.50 25.96
C ARG A 680 -31.48 20.42 24.67
N GLU A 681 -31.87 21.58 24.15
CA GLU A 681 -32.71 21.70 22.95
C GLU A 681 -31.90 21.59 21.64
N ASP A 682 -30.64 22.00 21.64
CA ASP A 682 -29.72 21.94 20.50
C ASP A 682 -28.24 21.94 20.95
N GLY A 683 -27.31 21.92 19.98
CA GLY A 683 -25.86 21.99 20.20
C GLY A 683 -25.24 23.36 19.96
N GLY A 684 -26.03 24.43 19.77
CA GLY A 684 -25.56 25.78 19.47
C GLY A 684 -24.73 25.87 18.18
N GLU A 685 -23.60 26.60 18.23
CA GLU A 685 -22.68 26.81 17.09
C GLU A 685 -22.03 25.50 16.58
N ALA A 686 -22.04 24.43 17.38
CA ALA A 686 -21.51 23.13 17.00
C ALA A 686 -22.49 22.32 16.11
N GLY A 687 -23.78 22.66 16.11
CA GLY A 687 -24.79 22.01 15.28
C GLY A 687 -26.19 22.02 15.89
N LEU A 688 -27.18 21.74 15.05
CA LEU A 688 -28.61 21.81 15.38
C LEU A 688 -29.11 20.68 16.29
N HIS A 689 -28.41 19.55 16.35
CA HIS A 689 -28.87 18.39 17.12
C HIS A 689 -28.38 18.49 18.57
N PRO A 690 -29.20 18.12 19.58
CA PRO A 690 -28.77 18.06 20.99
C PRO A 690 -27.60 17.12 21.29
N SER A 691 -27.16 16.30 20.34
CA SER A 691 -25.95 15.48 20.50
C SER A 691 -24.68 16.19 20.02
N ASN A 692 -24.80 17.33 19.32
CA ASN A 692 -23.65 18.05 18.76
C ASN A 692 -22.84 18.80 19.81
N ILE A 693 -21.54 18.59 19.81
CA ILE A 693 -20.57 19.30 20.65
C ILE A 693 -19.49 19.90 19.76
N HIS A 694 -18.81 20.93 20.27
CA HIS A 694 -17.59 21.39 19.62
C HIS A 694 -16.62 20.24 19.51
N ASP A 695 -16.08 20.03 18.30
CA ASP A 695 -15.39 18.79 17.97
C ASP A 695 -14.23 18.51 18.95
N CYS A 696 -14.24 17.30 19.50
CA CYS A 696 -13.28 16.79 20.47
C CYS A 696 -12.82 15.39 20.04
N GLU A 697 -11.67 14.94 20.53
CA GLU A 697 -11.23 13.58 20.30
C GLU A 697 -11.99 12.57 21.13
N TYR A 698 -12.22 11.42 20.51
CA TYR A 698 -12.86 10.29 21.15
C TYR A 698 -11.82 9.31 21.69
N ALA A 699 -12.19 8.62 22.77
CA ALA A 699 -11.50 7.41 23.19
C ALA A 699 -11.95 6.22 22.34
N ILE A 700 -11.04 5.30 22.03
CA ILE A 700 -11.39 4.02 21.41
C ILE A 700 -12.31 3.25 22.35
N GLY A 701 -13.42 2.74 21.83
CA GLY A 701 -14.47 2.11 22.63
C GLY A 701 -15.56 3.06 23.10
N SER A 702 -15.49 4.36 22.77
CA SER A 702 -16.57 5.28 23.09
C SER A 702 -17.85 4.90 22.34
N ILE A 703 -18.99 4.96 23.03
CA ILE A 703 -20.31 4.82 22.40
C ILE A 703 -20.73 6.21 21.95
N ASN A 704 -20.58 6.51 20.67
CA ASN A 704 -20.82 7.82 20.10
C ASN A 704 -22.26 7.96 19.59
N PHE A 705 -22.97 9.03 19.97
CA PHE A 705 -24.35 9.30 19.53
C PHE A 705 -24.38 10.23 18.31
N THR A 706 -24.29 9.63 17.12
CA THR A 706 -24.45 10.35 15.84
C THR A 706 -25.92 10.68 15.61
N GLY A 707 -26.35 11.84 16.11
CA GLY A 707 -27.78 12.13 16.28
C GLY A 707 -28.38 11.30 17.41
N ASP A 708 -29.49 10.61 17.15
CA ASP A 708 -30.16 9.72 18.11
C ASP A 708 -29.68 8.25 18.03
N SER A 709 -28.77 7.94 17.12
CA SER A 709 -28.29 6.57 16.88
C SER A 709 -26.87 6.37 17.39
N PRO A 710 -26.64 5.39 18.29
CA PRO A 710 -25.31 5.10 18.80
C PRO A 710 -24.46 4.21 17.88
N VAL A 711 -23.16 4.43 17.93
CA VAL A 711 -22.13 3.59 17.31
C VAL A 711 -20.95 3.45 18.26
N ILE A 712 -20.46 2.22 18.46
CA ILE A 712 -19.21 1.96 19.17
C ILE A 712 -18.06 2.32 18.22
N LEU A 713 -17.18 3.23 18.63
CA LEU A 713 -15.98 3.60 17.87
C LEU A 713 -14.87 2.58 18.12
N THR A 714 -14.42 1.91 17.06
CA THR A 714 -13.52 0.76 17.17
C THR A 714 -12.12 1.06 16.64
N ARG A 715 -11.32 0.02 16.35
CA ARG A 715 -9.88 0.13 16.04
C ARG A 715 -9.52 0.95 14.80
N ASP A 716 -10.39 1.00 13.79
CA ASP A 716 -10.25 1.87 12.60
C ASP A 716 -11.23 3.07 12.66
N GLY A 717 -11.77 3.35 13.85
CA GLY A 717 -12.75 4.40 14.06
C GLY A 717 -12.17 5.81 13.94
N PRO A 718 -13.04 6.81 13.79
CA PRO A 718 -12.64 8.21 13.73
C PRO A 718 -12.09 8.69 15.08
N SER A 719 -11.16 9.65 15.02
CA SER A 719 -10.55 10.26 16.20
C SER A 719 -11.29 11.51 16.65
N LEU A 720 -11.24 12.59 15.89
CA LEU A 720 -11.86 13.87 16.22
C LEU A 720 -13.27 13.92 15.63
N GLY A 721 -14.24 14.41 16.40
CA GLY A 721 -15.59 14.65 15.93
C GLY A 721 -16.49 15.36 16.93
N GLY A 722 -17.70 15.72 16.49
CA GLY A 722 -18.58 16.63 17.23
C GLY A 722 -19.87 16.00 17.74
N PHE A 723 -19.80 14.84 18.40
CA PHE A 723 -20.95 14.16 19.00
C PHE A 723 -20.65 13.65 20.42
N VAL A 724 -21.65 13.65 21.30
CA VAL A 724 -21.49 13.16 22.68
C VAL A 724 -21.29 11.65 22.80
N CYS A 725 -20.66 11.23 23.90
CA CYS A 725 -20.36 9.84 24.25
C CYS A 725 -20.68 9.62 25.74
N PRO A 726 -21.78 8.94 26.12
CA PRO A 726 -22.14 8.78 27.52
C PRO A 726 -21.30 7.73 28.26
N VAL A 727 -20.73 6.75 27.55
CA VAL A 727 -19.91 5.68 28.13
C VAL A 727 -18.75 5.31 27.20
N THR A 728 -17.71 4.72 27.79
CA THR A 728 -16.57 4.12 27.05
C THR A 728 -16.32 2.70 27.54
N ILE A 729 -16.16 1.76 26.61
CA ILE A 729 -15.85 0.36 26.91
C ILE A 729 -14.48 0.24 27.57
N ALA A 730 -14.38 -0.56 28.63
CA ALA A 730 -13.10 -0.83 29.28
C ALA A 730 -12.12 -1.50 28.29
N ARG A 731 -10.84 -1.16 28.34
CA ARG A 731 -9.83 -1.66 27.38
C ARG A 731 -9.81 -3.19 27.30
N ALA A 732 -9.90 -3.86 28.45
CA ALA A 732 -9.96 -5.31 28.56
C ALA A 732 -11.27 -5.96 28.09
N GLU A 733 -12.29 -5.16 27.76
CA GLU A 733 -13.61 -5.63 27.28
C GLU A 733 -13.80 -5.40 25.78
N LEU A 734 -12.95 -4.57 25.15
CA LEU A 734 -13.00 -4.25 23.72
C LEU A 734 -12.98 -5.48 22.82
N TRP A 735 -12.31 -6.55 23.24
CA TRP A 735 -12.24 -7.78 22.45
C TRP A 735 -13.60 -8.40 22.16
N LYS A 736 -14.59 -8.22 23.05
CA LYS A 736 -15.98 -8.68 22.84
C LYS A 736 -16.60 -7.98 21.64
N VAL A 737 -16.35 -6.67 21.47
CA VAL A 737 -16.79 -5.88 20.31
C VAL A 737 -16.15 -6.39 19.02
N GLY A 738 -14.94 -6.96 19.10
CA GLY A 738 -14.32 -7.62 17.95
C GLY A 738 -15.06 -8.88 17.47
N GLN A 739 -15.94 -9.44 18.30
CA GLN A 739 -16.63 -10.70 18.06
C GLN A 739 -18.14 -10.56 17.82
N VAL A 740 -18.70 -9.38 18.03
CA VAL A 740 -20.10 -9.14 17.70
C VAL A 740 -20.31 -9.11 16.19
N LYS A 741 -21.47 -9.60 15.76
CA LYS A 741 -21.94 -9.57 14.38
C LYS A 741 -23.38 -9.04 14.31
N PRO A 742 -23.88 -8.65 13.12
CA PRO A 742 -25.25 -8.19 12.97
C PRO A 742 -26.27 -9.15 13.60
N GLY A 743 -27.25 -8.61 14.34
CA GLY A 743 -28.27 -9.35 15.07
C GLY A 743 -27.88 -9.81 16.48
N ASP A 744 -26.60 -9.75 16.87
CA ASP A 744 -26.19 -10.01 18.25
C ASP A 744 -26.77 -8.94 19.20
N ARG A 745 -26.99 -9.32 20.47
CA ARG A 745 -27.47 -8.42 21.53
C ARG A 745 -26.35 -8.06 22.50
N ILE A 746 -26.28 -6.80 22.90
CA ILE A 746 -25.31 -6.25 23.83
C ILE A 746 -26.05 -5.58 25.00
N ARG A 747 -25.72 -5.98 26.23
CA ARG A 747 -26.06 -5.25 27.44
C ARG A 747 -24.79 -4.61 28.01
N PHE A 748 -24.81 -3.30 28.17
CA PHE A 748 -23.69 -2.59 28.80
C PHE A 748 -23.79 -2.68 30.31
N VAL A 749 -22.69 -3.04 30.96
CA VAL A 749 -22.61 -3.20 32.42
C VAL A 749 -21.66 -2.15 32.98
N ARG A 750 -22.10 -1.39 33.98
CA ARG A 750 -21.26 -0.40 34.65
C ARG A 750 -20.09 -1.09 35.34
N MET A 751 -18.89 -0.57 35.10
CA MET A 751 -17.65 -1.01 35.73
C MET A 751 -16.96 0.19 36.39
N ASP A 752 -16.38 -0.02 37.57
CA ASP A 752 -15.54 1.00 38.18
C ASP A 752 -14.12 1.01 37.58
N TYR A 753 -13.43 2.15 37.69
CA TYR A 753 -12.09 2.31 37.14
C TYR A 753 -11.10 1.27 37.65
N ARG A 754 -11.12 0.91 38.93
CA ARG A 754 -10.16 -0.06 39.49
C ARG A 754 -10.44 -1.48 39.03
N GLN A 755 -11.72 -1.84 38.86
CA GLN A 755 -12.13 -3.11 38.25
C GLN A 755 -11.59 -3.22 36.82
N ALA A 756 -11.74 -2.17 36.00
CA ALA A 756 -11.24 -2.16 34.63
C ALA A 756 -9.71 -2.37 34.55
N VAL A 757 -8.96 -1.62 35.36
CA VAL A 757 -7.48 -1.75 35.43
C VAL A 757 -7.05 -3.13 35.94
N ALA A 758 -7.75 -3.67 36.94
CA ALA A 758 -7.45 -5.00 37.47
C ALA A 758 -7.73 -6.11 36.44
N LEU A 759 -8.83 -5.98 35.68
CA LEU A 759 -9.20 -6.91 34.61
C LEU A 759 -8.16 -6.93 33.50
N GLU A 760 -7.67 -5.76 33.09
CA GLU A 760 -6.61 -5.68 32.10
C GLU A 760 -5.30 -6.30 32.60
N ALA A 761 -4.86 -5.95 33.80
CA ALA A 761 -3.64 -6.52 34.37
C ALA A 761 -3.74 -8.05 34.52
N ALA A 762 -4.93 -8.58 34.78
CA ALA A 762 -5.18 -10.02 34.78
C ALA A 762 -5.05 -10.62 33.38
N GLN A 763 -5.64 -10.00 32.35
CA GLN A 763 -5.50 -10.46 30.96
C GLN A 763 -4.05 -10.45 30.48
N ASP A 764 -3.28 -9.39 30.79
CA ASP A 764 -1.86 -9.31 30.42
C ASP A 764 -1.04 -10.44 31.04
N ARG A 765 -1.30 -10.78 32.32
CA ARG A 765 -0.67 -11.95 32.97
C ARG A 765 -1.10 -13.25 32.30
N CYS A 766 -2.39 -13.44 32.02
CA CYS A 766 -2.87 -14.63 31.31
C CYS A 766 -2.17 -14.84 29.97
N VAL A 767 -1.98 -13.77 29.19
CA VAL A 767 -1.26 -13.81 27.91
C VAL A 767 0.23 -14.09 28.12
N ALA A 768 0.90 -13.39 29.04
CA ALA A 768 2.33 -13.57 29.25
C ALA A 768 2.67 -14.99 29.75
N GLU A 769 1.93 -15.45 30.76
CA GLU A 769 2.17 -16.72 31.44
C GLU A 769 1.52 -17.92 30.73
N LEU A 770 0.57 -17.68 29.82
CA LEU A 770 -0.30 -18.70 29.22
C LEU A 770 -0.94 -19.60 30.30
N ALA A 771 -1.34 -18.99 31.42
CA ALA A 771 -1.91 -19.64 32.58
C ALA A 771 -3.28 -19.05 32.93
N PRO A 772 -4.24 -19.86 33.42
CA PRO A 772 -5.55 -19.36 33.82
C PRO A 772 -5.43 -18.27 34.90
N PRO A 773 -6.39 -17.33 34.96
CA PRO A 773 -6.35 -16.28 35.97
C PRO A 773 -6.32 -16.90 37.37
N VAL A 774 -5.38 -16.45 38.21
CA VAL A 774 -5.38 -16.81 39.63
C VAL A 774 -6.65 -16.25 40.26
N GLN A 775 -7.51 -17.11 40.82
CA GLN A 775 -8.72 -16.67 41.50
C GLN A 775 -8.35 -15.68 42.61
N ALA A 776 -8.93 -14.48 42.56
CA ALA A 776 -8.86 -13.56 43.68
C ALA A 776 -9.45 -14.22 44.93
N GLY A 777 -8.76 -14.10 46.06
CA GLY A 777 -9.29 -14.56 47.34
C GLY A 777 -10.62 -13.86 47.71
N PRO A 778 -11.38 -14.41 48.67
CA PRO A 778 -12.72 -13.92 49.04
C PRO A 778 -12.80 -12.45 49.53
N ASP A 779 -11.68 -11.77 49.74
CA ASP A 779 -11.60 -10.33 50.10
C ASP A 779 -11.78 -9.36 48.91
N GLN A 780 -11.96 -9.86 47.68
CA GLN A 780 -12.25 -9.03 46.49
C GLN A 780 -13.71 -9.14 46.02
N ALA A 781 -14.66 -9.29 46.95
CA ALA A 781 -16.07 -9.07 46.62
C ALA A 781 -16.24 -7.64 46.07
N PRO A 782 -17.06 -7.42 45.01
CA PRO A 782 -17.33 -6.09 44.52
C PRO A 782 -17.92 -5.27 45.66
N VAL A 783 -17.15 -4.29 46.15
CA VAL A 783 -17.67 -3.28 47.05
C VAL A 783 -18.81 -2.63 46.29
N ALA A 784 -20.02 -2.56 46.88
CA ALA A 784 -21.10 -1.76 46.34
C ALA A 784 -20.60 -0.31 46.24
N THR A 785 -20.17 0.10 45.05
CA THR A 785 -19.56 1.39 44.81
C THR A 785 -20.64 2.42 44.51
N ALA A 786 -20.47 3.63 45.04
CA ALA A 786 -21.27 4.79 44.68
C ALA A 786 -21.31 4.95 43.16
N VAL A 787 -22.42 5.48 42.64
CA VAL A 787 -22.57 5.78 41.21
C VAL A 787 -21.41 6.67 40.78
N ALA A 788 -20.48 6.15 39.97
CA ALA A 788 -19.37 6.92 39.45
C ALA A 788 -19.91 8.11 38.66
N GLU A 789 -19.37 9.31 38.86
CA GLU A 789 -19.78 10.50 38.11
C GLU A 789 -18.89 10.68 36.86
N PRO A 790 -19.42 11.21 35.74
CA PRO A 790 -18.60 11.48 34.55
C PRO A 790 -17.48 12.48 34.81
N ILE A 791 -17.70 13.48 35.67
CA ILE A 791 -16.72 14.50 36.04
C ILE A 791 -15.97 14.03 37.28
N VAL A 792 -14.68 13.74 37.10
CA VAL A 792 -13.79 13.21 38.16
C VAL A 792 -13.02 14.33 38.88
N ALA A 793 -12.90 15.50 38.26
CA ALA A 793 -12.42 16.72 38.91
C ALA A 793 -12.93 17.96 38.16
N ALA A 794 -13.09 19.08 38.86
CA ALA A 794 -13.42 20.36 38.21
C ALA A 794 -12.87 21.54 39.01
N LEU A 795 -12.57 22.64 38.32
CA LEU A 795 -12.24 23.92 38.94
C LEU A 795 -13.16 25.00 38.36
N PRO A 796 -13.74 25.88 39.20
CA PRO A 796 -14.50 27.01 38.71
C PRO A 796 -13.59 28.03 38.04
N ALA A 797 -14.19 28.87 37.18
CA ALA A 797 -13.51 30.02 36.60
C ALA A 797 -12.95 30.94 37.70
N GLN A 798 -11.71 31.38 37.55
CA GLN A 798 -11.03 32.25 38.51
C GLN A 798 -10.00 33.13 37.80
N GLY A 799 -10.21 34.45 37.83
CA GLY A 799 -9.34 35.40 37.13
C GLY A 799 -9.31 35.11 35.62
N ALA A 800 -8.12 34.97 35.04
CA ALA A 800 -7.93 34.61 33.63
C ALA A 800 -8.09 33.11 33.33
N ARG A 801 -8.24 32.25 34.36
CA ARG A 801 -8.48 30.82 34.18
C ARG A 801 -9.99 30.58 33.93
N PRO A 802 -10.38 29.98 32.80
CA PRO A 802 -11.76 29.54 32.58
C PRO A 802 -12.14 28.41 33.56
N SER A 803 -13.41 28.02 33.61
CA SER A 803 -13.76 26.75 34.26
C SER A 803 -13.03 25.60 33.54
N VAL A 804 -12.71 24.53 34.28
CA VAL A 804 -12.15 23.32 33.69
C VAL A 804 -12.80 22.10 34.32
N SER A 805 -13.18 21.13 33.49
CA SER A 805 -13.70 19.83 33.91
C SER A 805 -12.83 18.72 33.37
N TYR A 806 -12.49 17.77 34.23
CA TYR A 806 -11.78 16.53 33.91
C TYR A 806 -12.82 15.41 33.93
N ARG A 807 -13.07 14.81 32.76
CA ARG A 807 -14.09 13.79 32.56
C ARG A 807 -13.47 12.42 32.30
N GLN A 808 -14.02 11.40 32.93
CA GLN A 808 -13.66 10.01 32.67
C GLN A 808 -14.03 9.64 31.22
N ALA A 809 -13.08 9.15 30.44
CA ALA A 809 -13.29 8.76 29.04
C ALA A 809 -12.89 7.30 28.79
N GLY A 810 -13.19 6.41 29.74
CA GLY A 810 -12.68 5.04 29.77
C GLY A 810 -11.57 4.87 30.81
N ASP A 811 -10.89 3.72 30.78
CA ASP A 811 -9.85 3.31 31.73
C ASP A 811 -8.42 3.66 31.28
N GLY A 812 -8.24 4.20 30.08
CA GLY A 812 -6.94 4.66 29.56
C GLY A 812 -6.96 6.09 29.00
N TYR A 813 -8.02 6.84 29.28
CA TYR A 813 -8.25 8.17 28.71
C TYR A 813 -8.93 9.12 29.70
N LEU A 814 -8.52 10.39 29.68
CA LEU A 814 -9.12 11.48 30.44
C LEU A 814 -9.42 12.63 29.47
N LEU A 815 -10.67 13.10 29.43
CA LEU A 815 -11.07 14.24 28.61
C LEU A 815 -11.09 15.51 29.48
N LEU A 816 -10.22 16.46 29.18
CA LEU A 816 -10.25 17.80 29.78
C LEU A 816 -11.06 18.72 28.90
N GLU A 817 -11.95 19.53 29.47
CA GLU A 817 -12.69 20.57 28.76
C GLU A 817 -12.60 21.93 29.48
N TYR A 818 -12.40 23.01 28.71
CA TYR A 818 -12.35 24.36 29.25
C TYR A 818 -13.60 25.19 28.95
N GLY A 819 -14.04 26.01 29.90
CA GLY A 819 -15.08 27.02 29.70
C GLY A 819 -16.47 26.45 29.43
N ASP A 820 -17.37 27.30 28.96
CA ASP A 820 -18.69 26.88 28.48
C ASP A 820 -18.59 26.22 27.09
N ASN A 821 -19.65 25.57 26.64
CA ASN A 821 -19.71 24.94 25.30
C ASN A 821 -19.95 25.99 24.20
N VAL A 822 -18.93 26.82 23.97
CA VAL A 822 -18.90 27.91 22.98
C VAL A 822 -17.59 27.89 22.18
N LEU A 823 -17.61 28.47 20.98
CA LEU A 823 -16.38 28.69 20.21
C LEU A 823 -15.64 29.93 20.74
N ASP A 824 -14.61 29.70 21.55
CA ASP A 824 -13.69 30.73 22.02
C ASP A 824 -12.23 30.30 21.80
N LEU A 825 -11.50 31.07 20.97
CA LEU A 825 -10.10 30.81 20.67
C LEU A 825 -9.21 30.86 21.92
N ALA A 826 -9.59 31.62 22.96
CA ALA A 826 -8.85 31.65 24.24
C ALA A 826 -8.76 30.26 24.87
N LEU A 827 -9.82 29.45 24.76
CA LEU A 827 -9.85 28.09 25.30
C LEU A 827 -8.86 27.19 24.57
N ARG A 828 -8.78 27.31 23.24
CA ARG A 828 -7.80 26.56 22.43
C ARG A 828 -6.36 26.97 22.70
N MET A 829 -6.13 28.26 22.90
CA MET A 829 -4.83 28.82 23.29
C MET A 829 -4.41 28.31 24.67
N ARG A 830 -5.36 28.15 25.61
CA ARG A 830 -5.08 27.55 26.92
C ARG A 830 -4.70 26.08 26.83
N ILE A 831 -5.36 25.31 25.96
CA ILE A 831 -4.98 23.91 25.66
C ILE A 831 -3.56 23.84 25.13
N HIS A 832 -3.18 24.76 24.25
CA HIS A 832 -1.81 24.82 23.75
C HIS A 832 -0.80 25.04 24.87
N LEU A 833 -1.05 26.00 25.78
CA LEU A 833 -0.20 26.21 26.96
C LEU A 833 -0.09 24.96 27.84
N LEU A 834 -1.20 24.24 28.04
CA LEU A 834 -1.19 22.98 28.79
C LEU A 834 -0.35 21.90 28.08
N MET A 835 -0.50 21.76 26.76
CA MET A 835 0.30 20.82 25.97
C MET A 835 1.78 21.18 25.99
N GLU A 836 2.14 22.46 25.87
CA GLU A 836 3.53 22.92 25.98
C GLU A 836 4.11 22.59 27.35
N ALA A 837 3.35 22.83 28.43
CA ALA A 837 3.78 22.49 29.78
C ALA A 837 3.98 20.96 29.96
N LEU A 838 3.06 20.14 29.43
CA LEU A 838 3.17 18.68 29.47
C LEU A 838 4.31 18.13 28.61
N ASN A 839 4.60 18.77 27.47
CA ASN A 839 5.74 18.38 26.63
C ASN A 839 7.07 18.80 27.25
N ALA A 840 7.11 19.92 27.98
CA ALA A 840 8.30 20.39 28.68
C ALA A 840 8.60 19.57 29.95
N ASP A 841 7.58 19.09 30.66
CA ASP A 841 7.70 18.19 31.83
C ASP A 841 6.78 16.96 31.68
N PRO A 842 7.19 15.94 30.89
CA PRO A 842 6.36 14.78 30.62
C PRO A 842 6.01 13.96 31.86
N ILE A 843 4.72 13.66 32.02
CA ILE A 843 4.23 12.78 33.08
C ILE A 843 4.41 11.32 32.64
N GLY A 844 5.24 10.56 33.35
CA GLY A 844 5.41 9.13 33.12
C GLY A 844 4.07 8.37 33.11
N GLY A 845 3.82 7.61 32.05
CA GLY A 845 2.57 6.89 31.83
C GLY A 845 1.58 7.61 30.90
N VAL A 846 1.69 8.93 30.69
CA VAL A 846 0.95 9.63 29.62
C VAL A 846 1.57 9.26 28.27
N GLN A 847 0.74 8.81 27.34
CA GLN A 847 1.17 8.29 26.03
C GLN A 847 0.95 9.30 24.91
N GLU A 848 -0.13 10.07 24.97
CA GLU A 848 -0.57 10.90 23.84
C GLU A 848 -1.49 12.04 24.31
N LEU A 849 -1.39 13.19 23.63
CA LEU A 849 -2.15 14.41 23.88
C LEU A 849 -2.85 14.83 22.58
N SER A 850 -4.18 14.72 22.54
CA SER A 850 -4.96 15.04 21.35
C SER A 850 -5.85 16.26 21.60
N PRO A 851 -5.59 17.42 20.95
CA PRO A 851 -6.35 18.65 21.15
C PRO A 851 -7.56 18.85 20.21
N GLY A 852 -8.74 18.97 20.82
CA GLY A 852 -9.97 19.39 20.16
C GLY A 852 -10.10 20.91 20.10
N VAL A 853 -11.32 21.38 19.83
CA VAL A 853 -11.61 22.82 19.78
C VAL A 853 -11.43 23.49 21.14
N ARG A 854 -12.00 22.89 22.20
CA ARG A 854 -11.99 23.39 23.58
C ARG A 854 -11.68 22.30 24.61
N SER A 855 -11.13 21.19 24.14
CA SER A 855 -10.83 20.01 24.95
C SER A 855 -9.44 19.44 24.66
N LEU A 856 -8.90 18.72 25.62
CA LEU A 856 -7.69 17.91 25.46
C LEU A 856 -7.98 16.48 25.91
N GLN A 857 -7.92 15.54 24.97
CA GLN A 857 -7.98 14.11 25.28
C GLN A 857 -6.58 13.63 25.64
N ILE A 858 -6.41 13.19 26.88
CA ILE A 858 -5.15 12.68 27.41
C ILE A 858 -5.24 11.16 27.48
N ARG A 859 -4.45 10.47 26.66
CA ARG A 859 -4.32 9.01 26.72
C ARG A 859 -3.16 8.64 27.65
N TYR A 860 -3.39 7.66 28.51
CA TYR A 860 -2.40 7.21 29.47
C TYR A 860 -2.47 5.69 29.70
N ASP A 861 -1.37 5.10 30.15
CA ASP A 861 -1.34 3.72 30.59
C ASP A 861 -1.73 3.64 32.07
N SER A 862 -2.94 3.18 32.32
CA SER A 862 -3.50 3.02 33.66
C SER A 862 -2.81 1.98 34.53
N ARG A 863 -1.95 1.15 33.92
CA ARG A 863 -1.05 0.21 34.63
C ARG A 863 0.20 0.90 35.17
N VAL A 864 0.53 2.08 34.66
CA VAL A 864 1.73 2.87 35.03
C VAL A 864 1.36 4.04 35.94
N ILE A 865 0.29 4.77 35.62
CA ILE A 865 -0.22 5.89 36.42
C ILE A 865 -1.73 5.78 36.62
N LEU A 866 -2.19 5.88 37.87
CA LEU A 866 -3.62 5.84 38.17
C LEU A 866 -4.28 7.18 37.88
N GLN A 867 -5.56 7.16 37.49
CA GLN A 867 -6.34 8.35 37.14
C GLN A 867 -6.26 9.48 38.19
N GLY A 868 -6.40 9.13 39.47
CA GLY A 868 -6.32 10.11 40.56
C GLY A 868 -4.96 10.81 40.64
N GLU A 869 -3.86 10.08 40.47
CA GLU A 869 -2.51 10.67 40.46
C GLU A 869 -2.29 11.56 39.24
N LEU A 870 -2.78 11.13 38.07
CA LEU A 870 -2.72 11.94 36.85
C LEU A 870 -3.48 13.26 37.03
N ILE A 871 -4.70 13.21 37.56
CA ILE A 871 -5.51 14.40 37.86
C ILE A 871 -4.78 15.35 38.81
N GLU A 872 -4.20 14.84 39.91
CA GLU A 872 -3.46 15.68 40.86
C GLU A 872 -2.28 16.41 40.21
N ARG A 873 -1.59 15.77 39.26
CA ARG A 873 -0.50 16.41 38.50
C ARG A 873 -1.04 17.44 37.52
N LEU A 874 -2.12 17.13 36.80
CA LEU A 874 -2.74 18.04 35.86
C LEU A 874 -3.31 19.29 36.54
N LEU A 875 -3.93 19.15 37.72
CA LEU A 875 -4.43 20.28 38.51
C LEU A 875 -3.29 21.20 38.98
N ARG A 876 -2.13 20.63 39.32
CA ARG A 876 -0.93 21.40 39.68
C ARG A 876 -0.38 22.19 38.49
N ILE A 877 -0.32 21.57 37.31
CA ILE A 877 0.11 22.24 36.08
C ILE A 877 -0.87 23.35 35.71
N GLU A 878 -2.18 23.08 35.76
CA GLU A 878 -3.25 24.02 35.46
C GLU A 878 -3.16 25.30 36.31
N ALA A 879 -2.79 25.17 37.59
CA ALA A 879 -2.61 26.30 38.49
C ALA A 879 -1.41 27.19 38.13
N GLY A 880 -0.43 26.67 37.38
CA GLY A 880 0.77 27.37 36.97
C GLY A 880 0.75 27.92 35.53
N LEU A 881 -0.30 27.65 34.75
CA LEU A 881 -0.38 28.11 33.36
C LEU A 881 -0.50 29.63 33.26
N ALA A 882 0.22 30.21 32.30
CA ALA A 882 0.18 31.63 32.00
C ALA A 882 -1.20 32.09 31.47
N ASP A 883 -1.40 33.41 31.45
CA ASP A 883 -2.54 34.04 30.80
C ASP A 883 -2.39 33.99 29.27
N VAL A 884 -3.45 33.61 28.57
CA VAL A 884 -3.49 33.55 27.10
C VAL A 884 -3.51 34.94 26.45
N ALA A 885 -3.87 35.99 27.20
CA ALA A 885 -4.05 37.35 26.66
C ALA A 885 -2.81 37.92 25.93
N THR A 886 -1.61 37.46 26.27
CA THR A 886 -0.35 37.88 25.63
C THR A 886 0.29 36.79 24.76
N LEU A 887 -0.41 35.67 24.52
CA LEU A 887 0.13 34.53 23.81
C LEU A 887 0.38 34.85 22.34
N LYS A 888 1.51 34.33 21.86
CA LYS A 888 1.90 34.37 20.45
C LYS A 888 2.27 32.96 20.02
N VAL A 889 1.61 32.47 18.98
CA VAL A 889 1.82 31.10 18.49
C VAL A 889 2.41 31.16 17.08
N PRO A 890 3.50 30.43 16.78
CA PRO A 890 3.96 30.26 15.41
C PRO A 890 2.84 29.68 14.55
N THR A 891 2.62 30.24 13.37
CA THR A 891 1.55 29.80 12.45
C THR A 891 2.09 29.80 11.03
N ARG A 892 1.73 28.79 10.23
CA ARG A 892 2.03 28.78 8.81
C ARG A 892 0.78 29.13 8.02
N VAL A 893 0.86 30.05 7.08
CA VAL A 893 -0.21 30.30 6.12
C VAL A 893 0.00 29.41 4.90
N VAL A 894 -0.85 28.42 4.75
CA VAL A 894 -0.80 27.40 3.69
C VAL A 894 -1.80 27.76 2.61
N TYR A 895 -1.30 28.11 1.42
CA TYR A 895 -2.13 28.51 0.28
C TYR A 895 -2.43 27.31 -0.62
N LEU A 896 -3.69 26.91 -0.68
CA LEU A 896 -4.13 25.73 -1.43
C LEU A 896 -5.03 26.12 -2.62
N PRO A 897 -4.84 25.53 -3.81
CA PRO A 897 -5.77 25.71 -4.92
C PRO A 897 -7.08 25.00 -4.60
N MET A 898 -8.21 25.59 -4.95
CA MET A 898 -9.52 24.93 -4.81
C MET A 898 -10.38 25.13 -6.05
N ALA A 899 -10.93 24.02 -6.56
CA ALA A 899 -12.02 24.03 -7.52
C ALA A 899 -13.35 24.05 -6.75
N PHE A 900 -14.17 25.08 -6.98
CA PHE A 900 -15.45 25.26 -6.31
C PHE A 900 -16.53 24.42 -7.00
N GLU A 901 -17.23 23.56 -6.25
CA GLU A 901 -18.25 22.63 -6.75
C GLU A 901 -17.82 21.80 -7.98
N ASP A 902 -16.63 21.21 -7.91
CA ASP A 902 -16.15 20.30 -8.94
C ASP A 902 -16.98 18.99 -9.00
N SER A 903 -16.80 18.23 -10.08
CA SER A 903 -17.62 17.05 -10.34
C SER A 903 -17.55 15.98 -9.25
N ALA A 904 -16.40 15.77 -8.59
CA ALA A 904 -16.27 14.80 -7.52
C ALA A 904 -17.05 15.21 -6.27
N THR A 905 -17.03 16.50 -5.93
CA THR A 905 -17.78 17.08 -4.80
C THR A 905 -19.28 16.91 -5.00
N LEU A 906 -19.80 17.28 -6.18
CA LEU A 906 -21.21 17.14 -6.53
C LEU A 906 -21.63 15.66 -6.63
N GLY A 907 -20.76 14.81 -7.17
CA GLY A 907 -20.99 13.37 -7.26
C GLY A 907 -21.15 12.70 -5.89
N ALA A 908 -20.43 13.15 -4.87
CA ALA A 908 -20.60 12.64 -3.50
C ALA A 908 -21.97 13.02 -2.90
N VAL A 909 -22.48 14.21 -3.20
CA VAL A 909 -23.83 14.64 -2.80
C VAL A 909 -24.90 13.83 -3.54
N GLN A 910 -24.72 13.63 -4.84
CA GLN A 910 -25.63 12.82 -5.67
C GLN A 910 -25.70 11.38 -5.15
N ARG A 911 -24.55 10.75 -4.91
CA ARG A 911 -24.50 9.40 -4.33
C ARG A 911 -25.25 9.33 -3.01
N TYR A 912 -25.10 10.32 -2.13
CA TYR A 912 -25.87 10.37 -0.88
C TYR A 912 -27.38 10.42 -1.09
N GLN A 913 -27.86 11.18 -2.08
CA GLN A 913 -29.29 11.24 -2.43
C GLN A 913 -29.80 9.87 -2.89
N GLU A 914 -29.00 9.18 -3.70
CA GLU A 914 -29.36 7.89 -4.27
C GLU A 914 -29.30 6.74 -3.25
N THR A 915 -28.36 6.77 -2.31
CA THR A 915 -28.06 5.60 -1.46
C THR A 915 -28.39 5.76 0.01
N VAL A 916 -28.57 6.99 0.53
CA VAL A 916 -28.76 7.22 1.97
C VAL A 916 -30.02 8.00 2.26
N ARG A 917 -30.19 9.20 1.68
CA ARG A 917 -31.34 10.06 1.95
C ARG A 917 -31.64 10.95 0.75
N ALA A 918 -32.75 10.65 0.07
CA ALA A 918 -33.16 11.33 -1.15
C ALA A 918 -33.53 12.81 -0.97
N SER A 919 -34.03 13.19 0.21
CA SER A 919 -34.45 14.58 0.49
C SER A 919 -34.09 15.02 1.91
N ALA A 920 -33.57 16.24 2.01
CA ALA A 920 -33.22 16.94 3.25
C ALA A 920 -33.09 18.45 2.97
N PRO A 921 -33.13 19.33 3.99
CA PRO A 921 -32.97 20.77 3.78
C PRO A 921 -31.66 21.17 3.09
N TRP A 922 -30.59 20.38 3.29
CA TRP A 922 -29.29 20.59 2.65
C TRP A 922 -29.17 20.00 1.24
N LEU A 923 -30.25 19.45 0.69
CA LEU A 923 -30.33 18.85 -0.64
C LEU A 923 -31.26 19.70 -1.54
N PRO A 924 -31.10 19.65 -2.88
CA PRO A 924 -30.15 18.82 -3.63
C PRO A 924 -28.73 19.38 -3.68
N ASN A 925 -28.50 20.61 -3.20
CA ASN A 925 -27.20 21.27 -3.24
C ASN A 925 -26.85 21.93 -1.90
N ASN A 926 -25.65 21.64 -1.41
CA ASN A 926 -25.16 22.06 -0.11
C ASN A 926 -24.85 23.56 -0.05
N VAL A 927 -24.28 24.13 -1.12
CA VAL A 927 -23.95 25.55 -1.21
C VAL A 927 -25.22 26.40 -1.20
N ASP A 928 -26.28 25.95 -1.86
CA ASP A 928 -27.59 26.60 -1.81
C ASP A 928 -28.15 26.64 -0.39
N PHE A 929 -28.01 25.55 0.35
CA PHE A 929 -28.40 25.51 1.76
C PHE A 929 -27.59 26.47 2.62
N ILE A 930 -26.26 26.48 2.47
CA ILE A 930 -25.38 27.44 3.15
C ILE A 930 -25.79 28.87 2.83
N GLN A 931 -26.12 29.17 1.57
CA GLN A 931 -26.60 30.50 1.18
C GLN A 931 -27.87 30.89 1.96
N ARG A 932 -28.90 30.03 1.96
CA ARG A 932 -30.20 30.32 2.57
C ARG A 932 -30.10 30.49 4.08
N ILE A 933 -29.49 29.53 4.77
CA ILE A 933 -29.41 29.52 6.23
C ILE A 933 -28.57 30.67 6.80
N ASN A 934 -27.69 31.27 5.98
CA ASN A 934 -26.88 32.44 6.37
C ASN A 934 -27.47 33.79 5.90
N GLY A 935 -28.58 33.79 5.18
CA GLY A 935 -29.20 35.03 4.69
C GLY A 935 -28.37 35.75 3.63
N LEU A 936 -27.64 34.99 2.80
CA LEU A 936 -26.78 35.51 1.75
C LEU A 936 -27.57 35.69 0.44
N ALA A 937 -27.24 36.74 -0.31
CA ALA A 937 -27.99 37.13 -1.51
C ALA A 937 -27.74 36.20 -2.71
N SER A 938 -26.62 35.48 -2.73
CA SER A 938 -26.28 34.57 -3.83
C SER A 938 -25.23 33.53 -3.45
N ARG A 939 -25.19 32.42 -4.19
CA ARG A 939 -24.12 31.40 -4.11
C ARG A 939 -22.73 32.00 -4.30
N LYS A 940 -22.62 33.05 -5.12
CA LYS A 940 -21.36 33.78 -5.31
C LYS A 940 -20.83 34.34 -3.99
N GLN A 941 -21.70 34.83 -3.10
CA GLN A 941 -21.24 35.32 -1.78
C GLN A 941 -20.73 34.19 -0.89
N VAL A 942 -21.32 32.99 -0.95
CA VAL A 942 -20.78 31.81 -0.26
C VAL A 942 -19.37 31.52 -0.77
N ARG A 943 -19.20 31.46 -2.09
CA ARG A 943 -17.92 31.23 -2.76
C ARG A 943 -16.88 32.27 -2.35
N ASP A 944 -17.22 33.56 -2.45
CA ASP A 944 -16.29 34.65 -2.16
C ASP A 944 -15.86 34.60 -0.67
N ILE A 945 -16.78 34.34 0.27
CA ILE A 945 -16.44 34.14 1.69
C ILE A 945 -15.48 32.96 1.89
N VAL A 946 -15.69 31.84 1.19
CA VAL A 946 -14.81 30.66 1.31
C VAL A 946 -13.38 30.96 0.84
N PHE A 947 -13.20 31.76 -0.21
CA PHE A 947 -11.88 32.14 -0.70
C PHE A 947 -11.23 33.28 0.11
N ASP A 948 -12.02 34.20 0.68
CA ASP A 948 -11.52 35.33 1.48
C ASP A 948 -11.18 34.93 2.93
N ALA A 949 -11.61 33.75 3.39
CA ALA A 949 -11.37 33.27 4.74
C ALA A 949 -9.93 32.81 4.98
N SER A 950 -9.43 33.12 6.18
CA SER A 950 -8.23 32.52 6.76
C SER A 950 -8.66 31.53 7.84
N TYR A 951 -8.51 30.22 7.57
CA TYR A 951 -9.01 29.15 8.42
C TYR A 951 -7.92 28.68 9.38
N LEU A 952 -8.03 29.04 10.66
CA LEU A 952 -7.11 28.59 11.71
C LEU A 952 -7.43 27.14 12.11
N ILE A 953 -6.44 26.26 12.01
CA ILE A 953 -6.59 24.84 12.37
C ILE A 953 -6.61 24.70 13.89
N MET A 954 -7.72 24.17 14.42
CA MET A 954 -7.95 23.93 15.84
C MET A 954 -7.51 22.52 16.24
N GLY A 955 -7.82 21.53 15.42
CA GLY A 955 -7.47 20.13 15.62
C GLY A 955 -7.28 19.41 14.27
N LEU A 956 -6.78 18.17 14.32
CA LEU A 956 -6.57 17.32 13.15
C LEU A 956 -7.30 15.98 13.35
N GLY A 957 -7.57 15.29 12.25
CA GLY A 957 -8.32 14.04 12.25
C GLY A 957 -9.84 14.20 12.18
N ASP A 958 -10.37 15.27 11.55
CA ASP A 958 -11.80 15.54 11.31
C ASP A 958 -12.18 15.48 9.80
N VAL A 959 -12.30 14.31 9.17
CA VAL A 959 -12.06 13.00 9.77
C VAL A 959 -10.94 12.24 9.08
N TYR A 960 -10.06 11.64 9.89
CA TYR A 960 -8.88 10.86 9.50
C TYR A 960 -7.72 11.62 8.85
N LEU A 961 -6.51 11.06 8.97
CA LEU A 961 -5.30 11.35 8.18
C LEU A 961 -4.98 12.84 8.00
N GLY A 962 -4.95 13.60 9.09
CA GLY A 962 -4.59 15.02 9.08
C GLY A 962 -5.70 15.95 8.58
N ALA A 963 -6.92 15.45 8.36
CA ALA A 963 -8.07 16.27 8.03
C ALA A 963 -8.30 17.34 9.11
N PRO A 964 -8.29 18.63 8.78
CA PRO A 964 -8.35 19.68 9.79
C PRO A 964 -9.77 19.91 10.27
N CYS A 965 -9.94 20.20 11.55
CA CYS A 965 -11.06 20.98 12.06
C CYS A 965 -10.58 22.43 12.19
N ALA A 966 -10.96 23.29 11.24
CA ALA A 966 -10.47 24.65 11.14
C ALA A 966 -11.59 25.68 11.21
N VAL A 967 -11.30 26.90 11.67
CA VAL A 967 -12.30 27.94 11.83
C VAL A 967 -11.83 29.27 11.25
N PRO A 968 -12.70 30.05 10.58
CA PRO A 968 -12.35 31.39 10.14
C PRO A 968 -11.97 32.30 11.32
N ILE A 969 -10.81 32.97 11.19
CA ILE A 969 -10.31 33.94 12.17
C ILE A 969 -11.23 35.16 12.27
N ASP A 970 -11.77 35.61 11.13
CA ASP A 970 -12.80 36.66 11.05
C ASP A 970 -14.18 36.04 11.29
N PRO A 971 -14.92 36.44 12.35
CA PRO A 971 -16.26 35.92 12.61
C PRO A 971 -17.27 36.15 11.48
N ARG A 972 -17.05 37.15 10.61
CA ARG A 972 -17.90 37.43 9.44
C ARG A 972 -17.77 36.39 8.34
N HIS A 973 -16.75 35.53 8.41
CA HIS A 973 -16.54 34.43 7.46
C HIS A 973 -17.04 33.07 8.00
N ARG A 974 -17.58 33.03 9.21
CA ARG A 974 -18.13 31.81 9.82
C ARG A 974 -19.51 31.50 9.26
N LEU A 975 -19.54 30.73 8.18
CA LEU A 975 -20.78 30.26 7.56
C LEU A 975 -21.40 29.16 8.44
N LEU A 976 -22.54 29.46 9.05
CA LEU A 976 -23.28 28.53 9.90
C LEU A 976 -24.00 27.49 9.03
N THR A 977 -23.88 26.21 9.35
CA THR A 977 -24.56 25.14 8.66
C THR A 977 -24.74 23.90 9.53
N SER A 978 -25.64 22.99 9.15
CA SER A 978 -25.80 21.71 9.84
C SER A 978 -24.81 20.67 9.33
N LYS A 979 -24.43 19.72 10.20
CA LYS A 979 -23.87 18.44 9.76
C LYS A 979 -25.00 17.57 9.17
N TYR A 980 -24.66 16.63 8.28
CA TYR A 980 -25.58 15.67 7.68
C TYR A 980 -26.26 14.78 8.73
N ASN A 981 -27.52 14.39 8.47
CA ASN A 981 -28.26 13.44 9.31
C ASN A 981 -29.03 12.41 8.45
N PRO A 982 -28.62 11.13 8.40
CA PRO A 982 -27.33 10.60 8.88
C PRO A 982 -26.17 11.06 8.00
N ALA A 983 -24.93 10.91 8.50
CA ALA A 983 -23.71 11.23 7.76
C ALA A 983 -23.54 10.39 6.47
N ARG A 984 -22.77 10.90 5.51
CA ARG A 984 -22.43 10.17 4.27
C ARG A 984 -21.52 8.99 4.57
N THR A 985 -21.63 7.96 3.73
CA THR A 985 -20.72 6.79 3.74
C THR A 985 -19.48 6.98 2.86
N TYR A 986 -19.50 7.97 1.95
CA TYR A 986 -18.41 8.26 1.01
C TYR A 986 -18.27 9.78 0.75
N THR A 987 -17.03 10.24 0.70
CA THR A 987 -16.58 11.58 0.33
C THR A 987 -15.20 11.42 -0.30
N ALA A 988 -14.94 12.08 -1.44
CA ALA A 988 -13.66 11.94 -2.15
C ALA A 988 -12.51 12.67 -1.43
N GLU A 989 -11.30 12.13 -1.53
CA GLU A 989 -10.07 12.76 -1.02
C GLU A 989 -9.86 14.18 -1.58
N GLY A 990 -9.48 15.10 -0.69
CA GLY A 990 -9.28 16.52 -0.95
C GLY A 990 -10.57 17.35 -0.97
N THR A 991 -11.75 16.74 -0.80
CA THR A 991 -13.00 17.50 -0.71
C THR A 991 -12.95 18.44 0.50
N VAL A 992 -13.44 19.67 0.32
CA VAL A 992 -13.58 20.70 1.34
C VAL A 992 -15.04 20.73 1.81
N GLY A 993 -15.23 20.69 3.12
CA GLY A 993 -16.55 20.72 3.74
C GLY A 993 -16.69 21.79 4.82
N ILE A 994 -17.92 22.22 5.10
CA ILE A 994 -18.28 23.11 6.21
C ILE A 994 -19.34 22.45 7.09
N GLY A 995 -19.15 22.41 8.41
CA GLY A 995 -20.05 21.77 9.37
C GLY A 995 -20.11 22.55 10.67
N GLY A 996 -21.30 22.99 11.09
CA GLY A 996 -21.39 24.05 12.10
C GLY A 996 -20.80 25.33 11.51
N VAL A 997 -19.73 25.84 12.10
CA VAL A 997 -18.91 26.95 11.59
C VAL A 997 -17.50 26.51 11.17
N TYR A 998 -17.23 25.21 11.22
CA TYR A 998 -15.91 24.63 10.96
C TYR A 998 -15.74 24.24 9.51
N MET A 999 -14.51 24.35 9.02
CA MET A 999 -14.06 23.84 7.73
C MET A 999 -13.22 22.59 7.92
N CYS A 1000 -13.39 21.62 7.03
CA CYS A 1000 -12.52 20.46 6.92
C CYS A 1000 -12.05 20.20 5.49
N ILE A 1001 -10.92 19.49 5.37
CA ILE A 1001 -10.41 18.92 4.12
C ILE A 1001 -10.27 17.42 4.33
N TYR A 1002 -11.01 16.61 3.58
CA TYR A 1002 -10.97 15.16 3.73
C TYR A 1002 -9.63 14.59 3.23
N GLY A 1003 -8.81 14.04 4.14
CA GLY A 1003 -7.46 13.55 3.83
C GLY A 1003 -7.41 12.26 3.00
N MET A 1004 -8.55 11.61 2.81
CA MET A 1004 -8.73 10.33 2.11
C MET A 1004 -10.19 10.12 1.73
N ASP A 1005 -10.44 9.15 0.84
CA ASP A 1005 -11.79 8.67 0.59
C ASP A 1005 -12.39 8.11 1.88
N SER A 1006 -13.47 8.73 2.38
CA SER A 1006 -13.96 8.47 3.73
C SER A 1006 -15.43 8.85 3.95
N PRO A 1007 -16.08 8.32 5.00
CA PRO A 1007 -17.35 8.86 5.49
C PRO A 1007 -17.24 10.32 5.91
N GLY A 1008 -18.36 11.08 5.91
CA GLY A 1008 -18.30 12.50 6.24
C GLY A 1008 -19.64 13.14 6.57
N GLY A 1009 -19.62 14.07 7.54
CA GLY A 1009 -20.82 14.79 7.99
C GLY A 1009 -20.93 16.24 7.51
N TYR A 1010 -19.88 16.83 6.92
CA TYR A 1010 -19.85 18.26 6.62
C TYR A 1010 -20.52 18.56 5.27
N GLN A 1011 -21.09 19.76 5.12
CA GLN A 1011 -21.65 20.25 3.85
C GLN A 1011 -20.54 20.53 2.83
N LEU A 1012 -20.65 19.99 1.62
CA LEU A 1012 -19.56 19.99 0.64
C LEU A 1012 -19.55 21.27 -0.21
N VAL A 1013 -18.37 21.86 -0.44
CA VAL A 1013 -18.24 23.15 -1.16
C VAL A 1013 -17.24 23.13 -2.33
N GLY A 1014 -16.26 22.22 -2.35
CA GLY A 1014 -15.26 22.13 -3.42
C GLY A 1014 -14.19 21.09 -3.13
N ARG A 1015 -13.12 21.06 -3.92
CA ARG A 1015 -11.99 20.11 -3.76
C ARG A 1015 -10.64 20.81 -3.91
N THR A 1016 -9.64 20.32 -3.19
CA THR A 1016 -8.27 20.85 -3.15
C THR A 1016 -7.21 19.75 -3.34
N LEU A 1017 -5.94 20.05 -3.10
CA LEU A 1017 -4.82 19.11 -3.14
C LEU A 1017 -4.93 18.05 -2.03
N PRO A 1018 -4.30 16.88 -2.23
CA PRO A 1018 -4.20 15.88 -1.16
C PRO A 1018 -3.32 16.41 -0.01
N ILE A 1019 -3.88 16.40 1.19
CA ILE A 1019 -3.18 16.82 2.42
C ILE A 1019 -2.43 15.68 3.12
N TRP A 1020 -2.50 14.48 2.55
CA TRP A 1020 -1.78 13.28 2.99
C TRP A 1020 -0.94 12.71 1.85
N ASN A 1021 0.35 12.50 2.07
CA ASN A 1021 1.26 11.89 1.09
C ASN A 1021 1.87 10.61 1.64
N LYS A 1022 1.22 9.49 1.30
CA LYS A 1022 1.52 8.14 1.80
C LYS A 1022 3.00 7.72 1.65
N PHE A 1023 3.66 8.13 0.57
CA PHE A 1023 5.03 7.70 0.26
C PHE A 1023 6.05 8.84 0.31
N LEU A 1024 5.67 10.02 0.81
CA LEU A 1024 6.54 11.18 1.02
C LEU A 1024 7.33 11.62 -0.22
N LYS A 1025 6.74 11.47 -1.42
CA LYS A 1025 7.37 11.86 -2.68
C LYS A 1025 7.53 13.38 -2.81
N ASN A 1026 6.63 14.15 -2.20
CA ASN A 1026 6.68 15.61 -2.27
C ASN A 1026 7.46 16.19 -1.07
N PRO A 1027 8.52 17.00 -1.32
CA PRO A 1027 9.36 17.55 -0.25
C PRO A 1027 8.66 18.56 0.67
N VAL A 1028 7.44 19.02 0.34
CA VAL A 1028 6.65 19.88 1.24
C VAL A 1028 6.22 19.13 2.51
N PHE A 1029 6.17 17.80 2.46
CA PHE A 1029 5.93 16.93 3.61
C PHE A 1029 7.25 16.76 4.37
N GLN A 1030 7.41 17.54 5.45
CA GLN A 1030 8.66 17.63 6.21
C GLN A 1030 8.78 16.52 7.27
N ASP A 1031 10.02 16.24 7.70
CA ASP A 1031 10.35 15.36 8.84
C ASP A 1031 9.80 13.92 8.74
N GLY A 1032 9.61 13.41 7.53
CA GLY A 1032 9.06 12.06 7.32
C GLY A 1032 7.57 11.95 7.69
N LYS A 1033 6.86 13.07 7.83
CA LYS A 1033 5.45 13.10 8.24
C LYS A 1033 4.53 13.14 7.02
N PRO A 1034 3.62 12.16 6.85
CA PRO A 1034 2.75 12.12 5.69
C PRO A 1034 1.61 13.15 5.70
N TRP A 1035 1.39 13.89 6.79
CA TRP A 1035 0.38 14.95 6.86
C TRP A 1035 0.98 16.34 6.61
N LEU A 1036 0.31 17.14 5.78
CA LEU A 1036 0.76 18.48 5.40
C LEU A 1036 0.51 19.52 6.51
N LEU A 1037 -0.70 19.46 7.09
CA LEU A 1037 -1.26 20.50 7.95
C LEU A 1037 -0.89 20.27 9.43
N ARG A 1038 -0.68 21.34 10.18
CA ARG A 1038 -0.29 21.33 11.59
C ARG A 1038 -1.28 22.15 12.42
N PHE A 1039 -1.31 21.91 13.74
CA PHE A 1039 -2.07 22.76 14.66
C PHE A 1039 -1.66 24.23 14.49
N PHE A 1040 -2.66 25.12 14.49
CA PHE A 1040 -2.50 26.55 14.28
C PHE A 1040 -2.00 27.01 12.91
N ASP A 1041 -1.83 26.13 11.92
CA ASP A 1041 -1.73 26.62 10.54
C ASP A 1041 -3.00 27.39 10.16
N GLN A 1042 -2.84 28.30 9.22
CA GLN A 1042 -3.93 29.00 8.55
C GLN A 1042 -4.04 28.49 7.12
N VAL A 1043 -5.18 27.89 6.76
CA VAL A 1043 -5.46 27.53 5.36
C VAL A 1043 -6.11 28.71 4.66
N ARG A 1044 -5.62 29.05 3.47
CA ARG A 1044 -6.25 30.00 2.55
C ARG A 1044 -6.39 29.37 1.18
N PHE A 1045 -7.57 29.50 0.57
CA PHE A 1045 -7.82 28.97 -0.76
C PHE A 1045 -7.60 30.02 -1.84
N TYR A 1046 -7.18 29.60 -3.02
CA TYR A 1046 -7.24 30.41 -4.23
C TYR A 1046 -7.96 29.65 -5.36
N PRO A 1047 -8.76 30.34 -6.19
CA PRO A 1047 -9.60 29.67 -7.17
C PRO A 1047 -8.78 29.10 -8.33
N VAL A 1048 -9.09 27.86 -8.72
CA VAL A 1048 -8.64 27.21 -9.96
C VAL A 1048 -9.83 26.51 -10.63
N SER A 1049 -9.70 26.20 -11.92
CA SER A 1049 -10.64 25.30 -12.60
C SER A 1049 -10.42 23.84 -12.18
N GLU A 1050 -11.42 22.99 -12.41
CA GLU A 1050 -11.31 21.54 -12.14
C GLU A 1050 -10.17 20.90 -12.96
N ALA A 1051 -10.03 21.27 -14.24
CA ALA A 1051 -8.96 20.76 -15.10
C ALA A 1051 -7.56 21.17 -14.62
N GLU A 1052 -7.39 22.41 -14.15
CA GLU A 1052 -6.14 22.86 -13.53
C GLU A 1052 -5.87 22.12 -12.23
N LEU A 1053 -6.90 21.90 -11.40
CA LEU A 1053 -6.76 21.16 -10.15
C LEU A 1053 -6.36 19.70 -10.39
N ASP A 1054 -6.91 19.02 -11.38
CA ASP A 1054 -6.58 17.61 -11.67
C ASP A 1054 -5.10 17.44 -12.06
N VAL A 1055 -4.55 18.36 -12.86
CA VAL A 1055 -3.11 18.39 -13.17
C VAL A 1055 -2.28 18.66 -11.91
N LEU A 1056 -2.65 19.69 -11.14
CA LEU A 1056 -1.94 20.05 -9.91
C LEU A 1056 -1.96 18.93 -8.88
N ARG A 1057 -3.06 18.17 -8.77
CA ARG A 1057 -3.19 17.05 -7.81
C ARG A 1057 -2.19 15.94 -8.13
N GLU A 1058 -2.05 15.57 -9.39
CA GLU A 1058 -1.10 14.53 -9.82
C GLU A 1058 0.35 15.02 -9.65
N ASP A 1059 0.65 16.24 -10.11
CA ASP A 1059 1.98 16.82 -9.96
C ASP A 1059 2.38 17.02 -8.49
N PHE A 1060 1.43 17.38 -7.63
CA PHE A 1060 1.67 17.53 -6.21
C PHE A 1060 1.91 16.19 -5.52
N ARG A 1061 1.18 15.12 -5.89
CA ARG A 1061 1.43 13.77 -5.32
C ARG A 1061 2.83 13.26 -5.63
N GLU A 1062 3.30 13.52 -6.84
CA GLU A 1062 4.58 13.05 -7.37
C GLU A 1062 5.73 14.04 -7.16
N GLY A 1063 5.51 15.14 -6.43
CA GLY A 1063 6.56 16.10 -6.05
C GLY A 1063 6.99 17.07 -7.15
N ARG A 1064 6.27 17.15 -8.27
CA ARG A 1064 6.52 18.09 -9.38
C ARG A 1064 5.91 19.47 -9.16
N ALA A 1065 4.86 19.56 -8.34
CA ALA A 1065 4.27 20.83 -7.91
C ALA A 1065 4.50 21.06 -6.42
N THR A 1066 4.65 22.34 -6.05
CA THR A 1066 4.72 22.79 -4.66
C THR A 1066 3.65 23.84 -4.38
N ILE A 1067 3.52 24.24 -3.12
CA ILE A 1067 2.57 25.25 -2.67
C ILE A 1067 3.30 26.37 -1.93
N ARG A 1068 2.67 27.55 -1.88
CA ARG A 1068 3.16 28.66 -1.06
C ARG A 1068 2.81 28.40 0.40
N ILE A 1069 3.84 28.45 1.26
CA ILE A 1069 3.71 28.40 2.71
C ILE A 1069 4.48 29.59 3.28
N GLU A 1070 3.83 30.38 4.13
CA GLU A 1070 4.43 31.55 4.76
C GLU A 1070 4.45 31.39 6.27
N GLU A 1071 5.60 31.63 6.89
CA GLU A 1071 5.75 31.62 8.34
C GLU A 1071 5.30 32.96 8.92
N GLU A 1072 4.35 32.92 9.84
CA GLU A 1072 3.77 34.06 10.55
C GLU A 1072 3.70 33.80 12.06
N VAL A 1073 3.22 34.79 12.81
CA VAL A 1073 2.92 34.66 14.24
C VAL A 1073 1.47 35.06 14.47
N PHE A 1074 0.67 34.14 14.99
CA PHE A 1074 -0.68 34.43 15.46
C PHE A 1074 -0.57 35.14 16.82
N ASP A 1075 -0.73 36.46 16.80
CA ASP A 1075 -0.73 37.31 18.00
C ASP A 1075 -2.16 37.44 18.55
N PHE A 1076 -2.44 36.72 19.64
CA PHE A 1076 -3.79 36.69 20.22
C PHE A 1076 -4.25 38.08 20.68
N ALA A 1077 -3.35 38.91 21.22
CA ALA A 1077 -3.68 40.27 21.61
C ALA A 1077 -4.04 41.14 20.40
N ALA A 1078 -3.39 40.93 19.25
CA ALA A 1078 -3.75 41.61 18.01
C ALA A 1078 -5.11 41.18 17.47
N HIS A 1079 -5.42 39.87 17.55
CA HIS A 1079 -6.74 39.36 17.18
C HIS A 1079 -7.85 39.93 18.06
N GLN A 1080 -7.65 40.03 19.37
CA GLN A 1080 -8.60 40.65 20.29
C GLN A 1080 -8.84 42.14 19.97
N ARG A 1081 -7.80 42.89 19.59
CA ARG A 1081 -7.96 44.29 19.13
C ARG A 1081 -8.78 44.36 17.85
N PHE A 1082 -8.50 43.49 16.88
CA PHE A 1082 -9.29 43.39 15.64
C PHE A 1082 -10.78 43.10 15.92
N LEU A 1083 -11.08 42.16 16.82
CA LEU A 1083 -12.47 41.87 17.21
C LEU A 1083 -13.17 43.08 17.85
N ALA A 1084 -12.45 43.86 18.66
CA ALA A 1084 -13.00 45.07 19.27
C ALA A 1084 -13.21 46.21 18.25
N GLU A 1085 -12.28 46.38 17.30
CA GLU A 1085 -12.36 47.38 16.23
C GLU A 1085 -13.50 47.09 15.25
N GLU A 1086 -13.76 45.81 14.95
CA GLU A 1086 -14.78 45.36 14.00
C GLU A 1086 -16.11 44.91 14.65
N ALA A 1087 -16.27 45.14 15.97
CA ALA A 1087 -17.38 44.60 16.76
C ALA A 1087 -18.77 44.91 16.17
N ASP A 1088 -18.99 46.14 15.70
CA ASP A 1088 -20.26 46.56 15.08
C ASP A 1088 -20.53 45.82 13.77
N SER A 1089 -19.50 45.64 12.93
CA SER A 1089 -19.62 44.92 11.66
C SER A 1089 -19.88 43.43 11.90
N ILE A 1090 -19.22 42.83 12.89
CA ILE A 1090 -19.41 41.43 13.28
C ILE A 1090 -20.84 41.22 13.80
N ALA A 1091 -21.32 42.08 14.69
CA ALA A 1091 -22.66 42.01 15.25
C ALA A 1091 -23.74 42.13 14.16
N ALA A 1092 -23.56 43.05 13.20
CA ALA A 1092 -24.47 43.21 12.07
C ALA A 1092 -24.52 41.97 11.15
N PHE A 1093 -23.38 41.29 10.96
CA PHE A 1093 -23.33 40.02 10.23
C PHE A 1093 -24.07 38.91 10.98
N GLN A 1094 -23.75 38.71 12.26
CA GLN A 1094 -24.35 37.67 13.11
C GLN A 1094 -25.85 37.85 13.27
N MET A 1095 -26.34 39.08 13.43
CA MET A 1095 -27.78 39.35 13.53
C MET A 1095 -28.53 38.91 12.26
N ARG A 1096 -27.97 39.20 11.08
CA ARG A 1096 -28.56 38.78 9.79
C ARG A 1096 -28.55 37.27 9.64
N GLN A 1097 -27.41 36.63 9.94
CA GLN A 1097 -27.26 35.19 9.90
C GLN A 1097 -28.25 34.51 10.84
N ARG A 1098 -28.38 34.99 12.09
CA ARG A 1098 -29.32 34.44 13.07
C ARG A 1098 -30.77 34.55 12.61
N SER A 1099 -31.15 35.69 12.04
CA SER A 1099 -32.51 35.89 11.54
C SER A 1099 -32.84 34.93 10.38
N ALA A 1100 -31.88 34.65 9.50
CA ALA A 1100 -32.04 33.68 8.41
C ALA A 1100 -32.05 32.23 8.91
N PHE A 1101 -31.19 31.91 9.87
CA PHE A 1101 -31.14 30.62 10.54
C PHE A 1101 -32.47 30.29 11.23
N ASP A 1102 -33.02 31.22 12.02
CA ASP A 1102 -34.29 31.03 12.71
C ASP A 1102 -35.43 30.78 11.70
N ALA A 1103 -35.40 31.47 10.55
CA ALA A 1103 -36.36 31.27 9.47
C ALA A 1103 -36.24 29.89 8.80
N GLU A 1104 -35.02 29.44 8.48
CA GLU A 1104 -34.77 28.12 7.86
C GLU A 1104 -35.14 26.98 8.83
N VAL A 1105 -34.82 27.11 10.13
CA VAL A 1105 -35.20 26.14 11.17
C VAL A 1105 -36.72 26.07 11.32
N ALA A 1106 -37.42 27.20 11.29
CA ALA A 1106 -38.88 27.25 11.35
C ALA A 1106 -39.52 26.58 10.12
N LEU A 1107 -38.98 26.84 8.92
CA LEU A 1107 -39.42 26.18 7.68
C LEU A 1107 -39.27 24.67 7.78
N TRP A 1108 -38.11 24.18 8.23
CA TRP A 1108 -37.87 22.75 8.38
C TRP A 1108 -38.81 22.08 9.39
N LYS A 1109 -39.06 22.70 10.56
CA LYS A 1109 -40.03 22.18 11.54
C LYS A 1109 -41.44 22.06 10.94
N SER A 1110 -41.81 22.95 10.02
CA SER A 1110 -43.11 22.92 9.35
C SER A 1110 -43.22 21.85 8.25
N GLU A 1111 -42.13 21.59 7.50
CA GLU A 1111 -42.09 20.58 6.44
C GLU A 1111 -41.84 19.16 6.98
N GLY A 1112 -41.07 19.01 8.07
CA GLY A 1112 -40.77 17.72 8.70
C GLY A 1112 -42.00 17.01 9.29
N ALA A 1113 -43.00 17.76 9.74
CA ALA A 1113 -44.26 17.21 10.23
C ALA A 1113 -45.10 16.52 9.13
N ALA A 1114 -44.81 16.76 7.85
CA ALA A 1114 -45.52 16.17 6.72
C ALA A 1114 -44.89 14.85 6.19
N VAL A 1115 -43.65 14.51 6.58
CA VAL A 1115 -42.87 13.41 5.99
C VAL A 1115 -42.80 12.15 6.89
N GLU A 1116 -43.14 12.26 8.19
CA GLU A 1116 -43.07 11.13 9.13
C GLU A 1116 -44.17 10.05 8.99
N GLN A 1117 -45.06 10.14 8.00
CA GLN A 1117 -46.20 9.20 7.85
C GLN A 1117 -46.07 8.09 6.81
N ASP A 1118 -45.01 8.00 6.00
CA ASP A 1118 -44.89 6.95 4.99
C ASP A 1118 -43.57 6.16 5.10
N ALA A 1119 -43.53 5.20 6.03
CA ALA A 1119 -42.60 4.07 5.96
C ALA A 1119 -43.37 2.78 6.30
N PRO A 1120 -43.74 1.95 5.31
CA PRO A 1120 -44.36 0.66 5.58
C PRO A 1120 -43.31 -0.30 6.17
N GLY A 1121 -43.63 -0.93 7.30
CA GLY A 1121 -42.88 -2.07 7.82
C GLY A 1121 -43.03 -3.29 6.90
N PRO A 1122 -42.06 -4.21 6.86
CA PRO A 1122 -42.18 -5.43 6.06
C PRO A 1122 -43.22 -6.37 6.68
N GLU A 1123 -44.19 -6.82 5.88
CA GLU A 1123 -44.95 -8.04 6.18
C GLU A 1123 -44.05 -9.27 5.90
N PRO A 1124 -44.12 -10.34 6.70
CA PRO A 1124 -43.40 -11.58 6.44
C PRO A 1124 -43.97 -12.29 5.19
N ASP A 1125 -43.10 -12.64 4.24
CA ASP A 1125 -43.45 -13.48 3.09
C ASP A 1125 -43.63 -14.95 3.55
N PRO A 1126 -44.59 -15.72 3.01
CA PRO A 1126 -44.89 -17.08 3.45
C PRO A 1126 -43.78 -18.08 3.08
N GLU A 1127 -43.72 -19.20 3.80
CA GLU A 1127 -42.79 -20.33 3.58
C GLU A 1127 -42.60 -20.66 2.09
N VAL A 1128 -41.33 -20.74 1.65
CA VAL A 1128 -40.97 -21.10 0.28
C VAL A 1128 -41.12 -22.60 0.07
N ALA A 1129 -42.16 -23.02 -0.65
CA ALA A 1129 -42.33 -24.40 -1.11
C ALA A 1129 -41.45 -24.67 -2.35
N LEU A 1130 -40.33 -25.39 -2.16
CA LEU A 1130 -39.44 -25.85 -3.23
C LEU A 1130 -40.05 -27.06 -3.96
N ARG A 1131 -39.92 -27.11 -5.29
CA ARG A 1131 -40.26 -28.30 -6.10
C ARG A 1131 -39.10 -29.30 -6.11
N GLU A 1132 -39.38 -30.55 -6.48
CA GLU A 1132 -38.36 -31.60 -6.63
C GLU A 1132 -37.32 -31.17 -7.70
N GLY A 1133 -36.05 -31.06 -7.31
CA GLY A 1133 -34.97 -30.54 -8.16
C GLY A 1133 -34.68 -29.03 -8.02
N GLU A 1134 -35.35 -28.31 -7.10
CA GLU A 1134 -35.05 -26.91 -6.79
C GLU A 1134 -34.24 -26.77 -5.48
N SER A 1135 -33.29 -25.83 -5.46
CA SER A 1135 -32.50 -25.45 -4.28
C SER A 1135 -32.67 -23.96 -3.98
N LEU A 1136 -32.73 -23.63 -2.68
CA LEU A 1136 -32.85 -22.25 -2.22
C LEU A 1136 -31.46 -21.66 -1.94
N VAL A 1137 -31.20 -20.50 -2.52
CA VAL A 1137 -30.10 -19.62 -2.14
C VAL A 1137 -30.67 -18.54 -1.22
N SER A 1138 -30.25 -18.56 0.04
CA SER A 1138 -30.66 -17.62 1.07
C SER A 1138 -29.60 -16.54 1.31
N ALA A 1139 -29.99 -15.44 1.93
CA ALA A 1139 -29.05 -14.40 2.36
C ALA A 1139 -28.15 -14.94 3.48
N ASP A 1140 -26.83 -14.84 3.30
CA ASP A 1140 -25.87 -15.34 4.29
C ASP A 1140 -25.78 -14.47 5.55
N MET A 1141 -26.24 -13.22 5.47
CA MET A 1141 -26.25 -12.24 6.56
C MET A 1141 -27.33 -11.17 6.34
N CYS A 1142 -27.64 -10.42 7.39
CA CYS A 1142 -28.52 -9.26 7.27
C CYS A 1142 -27.83 -8.14 6.47
N GLY A 1143 -28.58 -7.48 5.58
CA GLY A 1143 -28.09 -6.38 4.73
C GLY A 1143 -29.21 -5.75 3.91
N ASN A 1144 -28.86 -4.93 2.92
CA ASN A 1144 -29.79 -4.31 1.98
C ASN A 1144 -29.51 -4.80 0.56
N VAL A 1145 -30.51 -5.23 -0.21
CA VAL A 1145 -30.27 -5.72 -1.58
C VAL A 1145 -29.86 -4.54 -2.46
N TRP A 1146 -28.66 -4.57 -3.00
CA TRP A 1146 -28.12 -3.50 -3.85
C TRP A 1146 -28.49 -3.69 -5.31
N LYS A 1147 -28.16 -4.85 -5.89
CA LYS A 1147 -28.45 -5.20 -7.29
C LYS A 1147 -28.69 -6.69 -7.46
N ILE A 1148 -29.45 -7.03 -8.48
CA ILE A 1148 -29.73 -8.41 -8.87
C ILE A 1148 -29.28 -8.55 -10.33
N PRO A 1149 -28.05 -9.04 -10.60
CA PRO A 1149 -27.50 -9.11 -11.95
C PRO A 1149 -28.07 -10.25 -12.81
N VAL A 1150 -28.93 -11.12 -12.24
CA VAL A 1150 -29.54 -12.26 -12.96
C VAL A 1150 -31.04 -12.08 -13.15
N GLN A 1151 -31.61 -12.83 -14.10
CA GLN A 1151 -33.04 -12.85 -14.39
C GLN A 1151 -33.61 -14.26 -14.27
N VAL A 1152 -34.91 -14.38 -13.99
CA VAL A 1152 -35.61 -15.67 -13.98
C VAL A 1152 -35.50 -16.31 -15.38
N GLY A 1153 -35.12 -17.60 -15.43
CA GLY A 1153 -34.86 -18.37 -16.65
C GLY A 1153 -33.40 -18.33 -17.12
N GLN A 1154 -32.52 -17.58 -16.47
CA GLN A 1154 -31.10 -17.53 -16.81
C GLN A 1154 -30.34 -18.76 -16.27
N SER A 1155 -29.57 -19.43 -17.12
CA SER A 1155 -28.61 -20.45 -16.67
C SER A 1155 -27.38 -19.80 -16.04
N VAL A 1156 -26.95 -20.32 -14.90
CA VAL A 1156 -25.81 -19.86 -14.11
C VAL A 1156 -24.87 -21.02 -13.80
N SER A 1157 -23.58 -20.76 -13.74
CA SER A 1157 -22.56 -21.70 -13.29
C SER A 1157 -22.32 -21.57 -11.79
N ALA A 1158 -21.79 -22.62 -11.15
CA ALA A 1158 -21.33 -22.52 -9.76
C ALA A 1158 -20.30 -21.38 -9.63
N GLY A 1159 -20.52 -20.46 -8.69
CA GLY A 1159 -19.70 -19.27 -8.48
C GLY A 1159 -20.21 -17.99 -9.17
N ASP A 1160 -21.21 -18.07 -10.07
CA ASP A 1160 -21.79 -16.88 -10.69
C ASP A 1160 -22.51 -16.01 -9.65
N THR A 1161 -22.40 -14.69 -9.77
CA THR A 1161 -23.07 -13.76 -8.84
C THR A 1161 -24.57 -13.71 -9.13
N LEU A 1162 -25.37 -14.00 -8.12
CA LEU A 1162 -26.83 -14.02 -8.19
C LEU A 1162 -27.46 -12.73 -7.67
N VAL A 1163 -27.04 -12.27 -6.49
CA VAL A 1163 -27.54 -11.06 -5.83
C VAL A 1163 -26.35 -10.36 -5.20
N VAL A 1164 -26.34 -9.03 -5.17
CA VAL A 1164 -25.37 -8.27 -4.39
C VAL A 1164 -26.11 -7.56 -3.26
N VAL A 1165 -25.67 -7.82 -2.04
CA VAL A 1165 -26.20 -7.25 -0.80
C VAL A 1165 -25.20 -6.25 -0.25
N GLU A 1166 -25.65 -5.05 0.08
CA GLU A 1166 -24.89 -4.10 0.88
C GLU A 1166 -25.02 -4.49 2.36
N ALA A 1167 -23.93 -4.97 2.96
CA ALA A 1167 -23.84 -5.24 4.38
C ALA A 1167 -22.44 -4.89 4.89
N MET A 1168 -22.33 -4.50 6.16
CA MET A 1168 -21.06 -4.06 6.77
C MET A 1168 -20.38 -2.90 6.02
N LYS A 1169 -21.17 -2.07 5.32
CA LYS A 1169 -20.71 -1.00 4.41
C LYS A 1169 -19.87 -1.51 3.22
N MET A 1170 -20.12 -2.75 2.79
CA MET A 1170 -19.46 -3.40 1.66
C MET A 1170 -20.51 -4.00 0.72
N GLU A 1171 -20.16 -4.13 -0.56
CA GLU A 1171 -20.92 -4.95 -1.52
C GLU A 1171 -20.51 -6.42 -1.36
N LEU A 1172 -21.46 -7.28 -1.03
CA LEU A 1172 -21.26 -8.73 -0.90
C LEU A 1172 -22.05 -9.46 -1.97
N SER A 1173 -21.34 -10.19 -2.83
CA SER A 1173 -21.95 -11.06 -3.82
C SER A 1173 -22.42 -12.36 -3.19
N VAL A 1174 -23.72 -12.64 -3.27
CA VAL A 1174 -24.30 -13.95 -3.06
C VAL A 1174 -24.15 -14.73 -4.37
N ILE A 1175 -23.45 -15.87 -4.31
CA ILE A 1175 -23.06 -16.65 -5.49
C ILE A 1175 -23.91 -17.92 -5.63
N ALA A 1176 -23.97 -18.47 -6.84
CA ALA A 1176 -24.62 -19.74 -7.11
C ALA A 1176 -23.79 -20.90 -6.51
N PRO A 1177 -24.36 -21.74 -5.64
CA PRO A 1177 -23.63 -22.87 -5.04
C PRO A 1177 -23.38 -24.01 -6.04
N ALA A 1178 -24.18 -24.11 -7.09
CA ALA A 1178 -24.09 -25.10 -8.15
C ALA A 1178 -24.56 -24.51 -9.49
N ALA A 1179 -24.25 -25.20 -10.59
CA ALA A 1179 -24.82 -24.83 -11.89
C ALA A 1179 -26.32 -25.17 -11.95
N GLY A 1180 -27.10 -24.31 -12.61
CA GLY A 1180 -28.54 -24.51 -12.76
C GLY A 1180 -29.23 -23.30 -13.39
N THR A 1181 -30.55 -23.34 -13.45
CA THR A 1181 -31.36 -22.27 -14.03
C THR A 1181 -32.11 -21.50 -12.93
N VAL A 1182 -32.05 -20.16 -12.96
CA VAL A 1182 -32.74 -19.29 -11.98
C VAL A 1182 -34.26 -19.46 -12.11
N ALA A 1183 -34.88 -20.19 -11.19
CA ALA A 1183 -36.32 -20.50 -11.22
C ALA A 1183 -37.18 -19.38 -10.63
N ALA A 1184 -36.67 -18.67 -9.62
CA ALA A 1184 -37.35 -17.50 -9.03
C ALA A 1184 -36.37 -16.53 -8.35
N ILE A 1185 -36.70 -15.25 -8.37
CA ILE A 1185 -36.04 -14.19 -7.59
C ILE A 1185 -37.04 -13.73 -6.52
N ARG A 1186 -36.64 -13.75 -5.25
CA ARG A 1186 -37.48 -13.48 -4.06
C ARG A 1186 -37.09 -12.22 -3.30
N CYS A 1187 -36.17 -11.44 -3.86
CA CYS A 1187 -35.69 -10.21 -3.27
C CYS A 1187 -35.80 -9.03 -4.27
N VAL A 1188 -35.76 -7.80 -3.77
CA VAL A 1188 -35.92 -6.57 -4.56
C VAL A 1188 -34.84 -5.57 -4.16
N PRO A 1189 -34.18 -4.87 -5.10
CA PRO A 1189 -33.23 -3.81 -4.77
C PRO A 1189 -33.82 -2.75 -3.84
N GLY A 1190 -33.02 -2.26 -2.90
CA GLY A 1190 -33.40 -1.28 -1.88
C GLY A 1190 -34.20 -1.84 -0.69
N LYS A 1191 -34.45 -3.15 -0.64
CA LYS A 1191 -35.12 -3.80 0.50
C LYS A 1191 -34.12 -4.51 1.43
N PRO A 1192 -34.30 -4.39 2.76
CA PRO A 1192 -33.49 -5.13 3.71
C PRO A 1192 -33.79 -6.63 3.62
N VAL A 1193 -32.76 -7.43 3.85
CA VAL A 1193 -32.82 -8.89 3.97
C VAL A 1193 -32.14 -9.30 5.26
N ASN A 1194 -32.65 -10.33 5.91
CA ASN A 1194 -32.07 -10.94 7.10
C ASN A 1194 -31.29 -12.21 6.73
N ALA A 1195 -30.37 -12.62 7.60
CA ALA A 1195 -29.69 -13.90 7.46
C ALA A 1195 -30.73 -15.04 7.40
N GLY A 1196 -30.67 -15.86 6.35
CA GLY A 1196 -31.61 -16.96 6.09
C GLY A 1196 -32.77 -16.60 5.16
N ASP A 1197 -33.02 -15.30 4.89
CA ASP A 1197 -34.12 -14.89 4.01
C ASP A 1197 -33.93 -15.46 2.60
N PRO A 1198 -35.00 -15.96 1.94
CA PRO A 1198 -34.92 -16.52 0.61
C PRO A 1198 -34.58 -15.44 -0.43
N LEU A 1199 -33.50 -15.64 -1.19
CA LEU A 1199 -33.08 -14.69 -2.23
C LEU A 1199 -33.41 -15.19 -3.64
N ILE A 1200 -32.90 -16.38 -4.00
CA ILE A 1200 -33.06 -17.00 -5.32
C ILE A 1200 -33.38 -18.48 -5.16
N VAL A 1201 -34.25 -19.00 -6.02
CA VAL A 1201 -34.45 -20.45 -6.20
C VAL A 1201 -33.76 -20.87 -7.49
N LEU A 1202 -32.89 -21.88 -7.43
CA LEU A 1202 -32.23 -22.50 -8.59
C LEU A 1202 -32.87 -23.86 -8.88
N ALA A 1203 -33.19 -24.14 -10.14
CA ALA A 1203 -33.54 -25.48 -10.60
C ALA A 1203 -32.28 -26.17 -11.14
N GLU A 1204 -32.01 -27.41 -10.71
CA GLU A 1204 -30.88 -28.20 -11.20
C GLU A 1204 -31.04 -28.50 -12.70
N ASP A 1205 -29.97 -28.31 -13.48
CA ASP A 1205 -29.92 -28.79 -14.85
C ASP A 1205 -29.73 -30.32 -14.81
N VAL A 1206 -30.77 -31.08 -15.14
CA VAL A 1206 -30.70 -32.55 -15.21
C VAL A 1206 -29.63 -32.93 -16.23
N ALA A 1207 -28.50 -33.47 -15.76
CA ALA A 1207 -27.48 -34.05 -16.61
C ALA A 1207 -28.12 -35.13 -17.49
N CYS A 1208 -28.15 -34.91 -18.80
CA CYS A 1208 -28.51 -35.93 -19.77
C CYS A 1208 -27.54 -37.12 -19.58
N PRO A 1209 -28.01 -38.36 -19.34
CA PRO A 1209 -27.12 -39.50 -19.26
C PRO A 1209 -26.52 -39.72 -20.66
N VAL A 1210 -25.21 -39.52 -20.80
CA VAL A 1210 -24.48 -39.92 -21.99
C VAL A 1210 -24.35 -41.45 -21.95
N ALA A 1211 -24.95 -42.11 -22.94
CA ALA A 1211 -24.78 -43.53 -23.25
C ALA A 1211 -23.47 -43.79 -23.99
#